data_AF-A0A836BYI7-F1
#
_entry.id   AF-A0A836BYI7-F1
#
_cell.length_a   1.000
_cell.length_b   1.000
_cell.length_c   1.000
_cell.angle_alpha   90.00
_cell.angle_beta   90.00
_cell.angle_gamma   90.00
#
_symmetry.space_group_name_H-M   'P 1'
#
loop_
_entity.id
_entity.type
_entity.pdbx_description
1 polymer ?
#
loop_
_entity_poly.entity_id
_entity_poly.type
_entity_poly.pdbx_seq_one_letter_code
_entity_poly.pdbx_strand_id
1 'polypeptide(L)'
;MRSSKPPASGKPPRGVTSSETNLSMALRSSAGPPGGRGVLLLFLAMLAACALAPTSAHVPSEPPCSRPSPPPEVILDATGCGKLVESYGIRPGMSWGTASSTVKAQYNAYSCFTKICSYWRAKYGAVPFLTYGMLNPDQRSLWDLPRNAANQTCNELSGPLTLWYECSAVQERYGILPLVSSGSATPNVMALFSSSGCDTSICTIWRQRYGVTPYVSYGRMPANYRASWDAVRTSTNKTCNDLSGLLDSSECGALVETYGIVPGSSWGSAGANVQGLYAASFCDRSVCAYWRTKYSVVPFLYWGTLPKSQQGAWEFVRQPSGKACNELSGPFTPDQCDAAMSRFGSTPGGGAGGWGSAPAAVQRLYTASDCDTVVCPYWREAYGIVPFGLDWGTADAATRDRWSRPRTAAKKTCDLLSGPLDPSGCGALVDAYNVVPGSSYGSLTSPMRQLYDSSDCDSLICQYWTAKHHMVPTVSWGSLPASLKPAWSWVRASGRNCDAMSGPVDATGCGQLVAAFNITPGYGMGSAGPASIKVYKESDCLNRVCEYWRTQYGVVPFVSFGTLPTYLRPSWDYSRNAIGQNCNELSGPLGASECGALQEAFGIVPGSTWGSAPKSVQRVWGSSNCDQQICTYWRSKYGVVPFVTYGSLPPSLQPGWNHLRAGSNLTCNTLSGPLDAAACGAVSDLYDVFPGVSWGRLDGAEARAAWTANGCNSHLCSHWAAKYEIKPWVSYGRLNEAGSVNAARRRSWDWPRVDNGNRTCNSLAGLLDSDSCGKLTEYFGVQPGFTWGSITGEAREMYVASTCDVNVCEYWRYKYGVVPGVTWGRLPESLKPSWNLARVEADNTTCNELVSGNTALVQRFAPVLRFYGSDQGFPMTAETYYTAGCTTKDCHMGDWLNRPRDTKAHVYYAVSTCGEQVRIKFHFFYAWQAPCNPNTPLPQATHQSDWEAVTVILDRDRRRVSAVQFEQHGGWYTRLAGKGGFETSGGRPVVYVGFQAHGAYHSAQAPVTGLEEERCSYYGDWRGSSLSWDTGSTVLVDLMAPSPETWIQAMRNAPNGEILWGAGKRISFRTDQWQPKCDARACTGHGYDITALLNIGVTEAGCARSQCPMGWKDAKVLGCYRCPKGYIDCGPLMCAKGSSRWNCANPFNKRKQPSTMGYAYMLPASDQGLLYD
;
A
#
# COMPACT_ATOMS: atom_id res chain seq x y z
N MET A 1 -28.89 54.37 -52.22
CA MET A 1 -27.52 53.89 -52.55
C MET A 1 -27.44 52.43 -52.11
N ARG A 2 -27.13 51.47 -52.99
CA ARG A 2 -25.84 50.71 -53.14
C ARG A 2 -25.27 50.15 -51.81
N SER A 3 -24.67 48.95 -51.70
CA SER A 3 -24.65 47.65 -52.44
C SER A 3 -23.82 46.64 -51.56
N SER A 4 -23.55 45.34 -51.81
CA SER A 4 -23.67 44.41 -52.97
C SER A 4 -23.73 42.93 -52.47
N LYS A 5 -23.75 41.92 -53.36
CA LYS A 5 -23.64 40.46 -53.04
C LYS A 5 -22.24 39.88 -53.35
N PRO A 6 -21.93 38.63 -52.91
CA PRO A 6 -21.06 37.68 -53.63
C PRO A 6 -21.87 36.66 -54.49
N PRO A 7 -21.28 36.04 -55.56
CA PRO A 7 -21.92 35.04 -56.41
C PRO A 7 -21.28 33.62 -56.32
N ALA A 8 -21.72 32.67 -57.16
CA ALA A 8 -21.16 31.31 -57.30
C ALA A 8 -21.16 30.82 -58.77
N SER A 9 -20.30 29.87 -59.15
CA SER A 9 -20.50 28.84 -60.21
C SER A 9 -19.20 28.09 -60.57
N GLY A 10 -19.32 26.89 -61.17
CA GLY A 10 -18.20 26.12 -61.76
C GLY A 10 -18.53 24.62 -61.94
N LYS A 11 -18.32 24.05 -63.14
CA LYS A 11 -18.55 22.61 -63.46
C LYS A 11 -17.43 22.04 -64.36
N PRO A 12 -17.21 20.71 -64.41
CA PRO A 12 -16.05 20.08 -65.07
C PRO A 12 -16.30 19.51 -66.50
N PRO A 13 -15.24 19.21 -67.27
CA PRO A 13 -15.29 18.50 -68.57
C PRO A 13 -14.98 16.97 -68.50
N ARG A 14 -14.94 16.28 -69.65
CA ARG A 14 -14.75 14.81 -69.85
C ARG A 14 -13.67 14.50 -70.92
N GLY A 15 -13.14 13.26 -70.94
CA GLY A 15 -12.35 12.61 -72.03
C GLY A 15 -11.29 11.64 -71.45
N VAL A 16 -11.15 10.33 -71.75
CA VAL A 16 -11.28 9.49 -72.98
C VAL A 16 -10.14 9.78 -73.98
N THR A 17 -9.24 8.89 -74.45
CA THR A 17 -9.17 7.42 -74.77
C THR A 17 -7.93 6.73 -74.12
N SER A 18 -7.78 5.42 -73.82
CA SER A 18 -7.99 4.09 -74.47
C SER A 18 -6.88 3.55 -75.40
N SER A 19 -6.21 2.45 -75.02
CA SER A 19 -5.64 1.42 -75.93
C SER A 19 -5.42 0.07 -75.22
N GLU A 20 -5.54 -1.04 -75.95
CA GLU A 20 -5.33 -2.43 -75.50
C GLU A 20 -4.30 -3.17 -76.42
N THR A 21 -4.23 -4.51 -76.32
CA THR A 21 -3.54 -5.54 -77.16
C THR A 21 -2.17 -6.07 -76.63
N ASN A 22 -1.82 -7.37 -76.72
CA ASN A 22 -2.57 -8.56 -77.19
C ASN A 22 -2.02 -9.95 -76.73
N LEU A 23 -2.87 -10.99 -76.89
CA LEU A 23 -2.60 -12.44 -77.14
C LEU A 23 -1.79 -13.36 -76.17
N SER A 24 -2.52 -14.13 -75.34
CA SER A 24 -2.79 -15.61 -75.43
C SER A 24 -1.71 -16.74 -75.47
N MET A 25 -2.18 -17.94 -75.07
CA MET A 25 -1.60 -19.33 -75.11
C MET A 25 -0.69 -19.72 -73.92
N ALA A 26 -0.66 -20.99 -73.43
CA ALA A 26 -1.28 -22.25 -73.89
C ALA A 26 -1.84 -23.16 -72.75
N LEU A 27 -2.50 -24.27 -73.10
CA LEU A 27 -3.13 -25.25 -72.21
C LEU A 27 -2.18 -26.27 -71.56
N ARG A 28 -2.63 -26.93 -70.48
CA ARG A 28 -2.47 -28.39 -70.25
C ARG A 28 -3.56 -28.96 -69.33
N SER A 29 -3.87 -30.25 -69.48
CA SER A 29 -5.00 -30.92 -68.80
C SER A 29 -4.76 -32.43 -68.58
N SER A 30 -5.23 -32.94 -67.43
CA SER A 30 -5.44 -34.36 -67.05
C SER A 30 -5.85 -34.40 -65.56
N ALA A 31 -6.42 -35.47 -64.97
CA ALA A 31 -7.42 -36.46 -65.39
C ALA A 31 -7.99 -37.11 -64.09
N GLY A 32 -9.23 -37.64 -64.08
CA GLY A 32 -9.78 -38.46 -62.96
C GLY A 32 -9.87 -39.94 -63.35
N PRO A 33 -10.76 -40.77 -62.76
CA PRO A 33 -11.50 -40.72 -61.47
C PRO A 33 -11.29 -42.10 -60.73
N PRO A 34 -12.26 -42.86 -60.15
CA PRO A 34 -13.52 -42.59 -59.41
C PRO A 34 -13.68 -43.35 -58.04
N GLY A 35 -14.76 -43.08 -57.30
CA GLY A 35 -15.35 -43.99 -56.27
C GLY A 35 -15.32 -43.46 -54.82
N GLY A 36 -16.32 -43.67 -53.95
CA GLY A 36 -17.59 -44.42 -54.11
C GLY A 36 -18.65 -44.14 -53.01
N ARG A 37 -19.81 -44.82 -53.10
CA ARG A 37 -21.05 -44.70 -52.29
C ARG A 37 -20.83 -44.91 -50.77
N GLY A 38 -21.64 -44.40 -49.83
CA GLY A 38 -22.81 -43.49 -49.90
C GLY A 38 -23.85 -43.71 -48.76
N VAL A 39 -24.95 -42.93 -48.75
CA VAL A 39 -26.27 -43.18 -48.07
C VAL A 39 -26.37 -43.05 -46.53
N LEU A 40 -27.23 -42.15 -46.00
CA LEU A 40 -28.55 -42.48 -45.35
C LEU A 40 -29.28 -41.27 -44.67
N LEU A 41 -30.34 -40.70 -45.31
CA LEU A 41 -31.60 -40.11 -44.76
C LEU A 41 -31.56 -38.94 -43.70
N LEU A 42 -32.60 -38.13 -43.39
CA LEU A 42 -34.02 -38.02 -43.83
C LEU A 42 -34.58 -36.55 -43.63
N PHE A 43 -35.08 -35.89 -44.70
CA PHE A 43 -36.11 -34.80 -44.78
C PHE A 43 -35.88 -33.43 -44.06
N LEU A 44 -36.08 -32.23 -44.68
CA LEU A 44 -37.27 -31.55 -45.29
C LEU A 44 -38.24 -30.95 -44.22
N ALA A 45 -38.75 -29.70 -44.32
CA ALA A 45 -38.65 -28.60 -45.32
C ALA A 45 -38.91 -27.21 -44.61
N MET A 46 -39.22 -26.03 -45.19
CA MET A 46 -39.54 -25.56 -46.56
C MET A 46 -39.41 -23.99 -46.67
N LEU A 47 -39.78 -23.42 -47.83
CA LEU A 47 -40.23 -22.02 -48.11
C LEU A 47 -39.24 -20.83 -48.10
N ALA A 48 -38.85 -20.39 -49.31
CA ALA A 48 -38.50 -19.00 -49.63
C ALA A 48 -38.69 -18.70 -51.14
N ALA A 49 -39.68 -17.85 -51.50
CA ALA A 49 -39.89 -17.19 -52.80
C ALA A 49 -41.10 -16.22 -52.66
N CYS A 50 -41.29 -15.14 -53.41
CA CYS A 50 -40.47 -14.48 -54.44
C CYS A 50 -40.81 -12.96 -54.45
N ALA A 51 -40.05 -12.13 -55.19
CA ALA A 51 -40.28 -10.69 -55.29
C ALA A 51 -40.91 -10.27 -56.62
N LEU A 52 -41.59 -9.10 -56.66
CA LEU A 52 -41.67 -8.15 -57.79
C LEU A 52 -42.43 -6.86 -57.37
N ALA A 53 -42.32 -5.79 -58.17
CA ALA A 53 -42.88 -4.44 -57.97
C ALA A 53 -43.58 -3.98 -59.30
N PRO A 54 -44.06 -2.71 -59.54
CA PRO A 54 -44.01 -1.47 -58.72
C PRO A 54 -45.27 -0.53 -58.76
N THR A 55 -45.19 0.59 -58.00
CA THR A 55 -45.84 1.93 -58.20
C THR A 55 -47.32 2.11 -58.64
N SER A 56 -48.11 2.92 -57.91
CA SER A 56 -48.51 4.31 -58.31
C SER A 56 -49.66 4.93 -57.46
N ALA A 57 -49.82 6.27 -57.57
CA ALA A 57 -51.00 7.12 -57.30
C ALA A 57 -51.45 7.50 -55.85
N HIS A 58 -51.81 8.78 -55.68
CA HIS A 58 -52.49 9.38 -54.53
C HIS A 58 -53.99 9.62 -54.82
N VAL A 59 -54.84 9.45 -53.79
CA VAL A 59 -56.13 10.15 -53.61
C VAL A 59 -56.32 10.40 -52.09
N PRO A 60 -56.85 11.55 -51.62
CA PRO A 60 -56.86 11.89 -50.19
C PRO A 60 -58.20 11.63 -49.45
N SER A 61 -58.09 11.60 -48.11
CA SER A 61 -59.09 11.98 -47.09
C SER A 61 -60.51 11.40 -47.10
N GLU A 62 -60.84 10.59 -46.07
CA GLU A 62 -61.84 10.95 -45.03
C GLU A 62 -61.63 10.07 -43.76
N PRO A 63 -62.19 10.41 -42.58
CA PRO A 63 -61.72 9.89 -41.29
C PRO A 63 -62.37 8.56 -40.84
N PRO A 64 -61.61 7.62 -40.25
CA PRO A 64 -62.18 6.44 -39.59
C PRO A 64 -62.79 6.80 -38.24
N CYS A 65 -63.97 6.25 -37.93
CA CYS A 65 -64.70 6.51 -36.69
C CYS A 65 -63.88 6.13 -35.44
N SER A 66 -63.83 7.03 -34.47
CA SER A 66 -63.25 6.78 -33.15
C SER A 66 -64.07 5.73 -32.39
N ARG A 67 -63.47 4.55 -32.18
CA ARG A 67 -63.95 3.64 -31.12
C ARG A 67 -63.76 4.34 -29.76
N PRO A 68 -64.71 4.25 -28.81
CA PRO A 68 -64.46 4.68 -27.46
C PRO A 68 -63.34 3.82 -26.85
N SER A 69 -62.31 4.48 -26.30
CA SER A 69 -61.28 3.79 -25.52
C SER A 69 -61.93 3.06 -24.35
N PRO A 70 -61.49 1.83 -24.00
CA PRO A 70 -61.89 1.24 -22.73
C PRO A 70 -61.43 2.17 -21.58
N PRO A 71 -62.24 2.33 -20.51
CA PRO A 71 -61.82 3.10 -19.35
C PRO A 71 -60.55 2.47 -18.74
N PRO A 72 -59.64 3.28 -18.15
CA PRO A 72 -58.38 2.78 -17.62
C PRO A 72 -58.62 1.73 -16.53
N GLU A 73 -57.87 0.63 -16.60
CA GLU A 73 -57.96 -0.49 -15.66
C GLU A 73 -57.44 -0.08 -14.28
N VAL A 74 -58.36 0.24 -13.37
CA VAL A 74 -58.02 0.74 -12.03
C VAL A 74 -57.52 -0.41 -11.15
N ILE A 75 -56.21 -0.70 -11.23
CA ILE A 75 -55.52 -1.65 -10.37
C ILE A 75 -55.71 -1.24 -8.91
N LEU A 76 -56.49 -2.02 -8.15
CA LEU A 76 -56.66 -1.79 -6.72
C LEU A 76 -55.39 -2.18 -5.95
N ASP A 77 -54.84 -1.23 -5.20
CA ASP A 77 -53.79 -1.45 -4.20
C ASP A 77 -54.39 -2.07 -2.92
N ALA A 78 -53.58 -2.22 -1.86
CA ALA A 78 -54.09 -2.67 -0.56
C ALA A 78 -55.18 -1.73 -0.01
N THR A 79 -55.04 -0.41 -0.19
CA THR A 79 -56.02 0.59 0.27
C THR A 79 -57.35 0.46 -0.47
N GLY A 80 -57.32 0.30 -1.79
CA GLY A 80 -58.49 0.09 -2.65
C GLY A 80 -59.20 -1.23 -2.32
N CYS A 81 -58.46 -2.34 -2.23
CA CYS A 81 -59.00 -3.63 -1.82
C CYS A 81 -59.61 -3.60 -0.40
N GLY A 82 -58.96 -2.91 0.54
CA GLY A 82 -59.44 -2.73 1.89
C GLY A 82 -60.75 -1.93 1.98
N LYS A 83 -60.80 -0.77 1.30
CA LYS A 83 -62.02 0.03 1.17
C LYS A 83 -63.16 -0.73 0.48
N LEU A 84 -62.85 -1.58 -0.50
CA LEU A 84 -63.84 -2.42 -1.18
C LEU A 84 -64.40 -3.51 -0.26
N VAL A 85 -63.60 -4.07 0.65
CA VAL A 85 -64.10 -4.98 1.69
C VAL A 85 -65.00 -4.27 2.69
N GLU A 86 -64.58 -3.12 3.21
CA GLU A 86 -65.34 -2.38 4.21
C GLU A 86 -66.66 -1.82 3.66
N SER A 87 -66.64 -1.25 2.45
CA SER A 87 -67.83 -0.63 1.80
C SER A 87 -68.95 -1.63 1.51
N TYR A 88 -68.61 -2.90 1.27
CA TYR A 88 -69.57 -3.94 0.90
C TYR A 88 -69.72 -5.05 1.96
N GLY A 89 -69.09 -4.92 3.13
CA GLY A 89 -69.18 -5.90 4.22
C GLY A 89 -68.66 -7.29 3.85
N ILE A 90 -67.68 -7.38 2.95
CA ILE A 90 -67.12 -8.65 2.47
C ILE A 90 -66.37 -9.34 3.61
N ARG A 91 -66.64 -10.63 3.82
CA ARG A 91 -65.92 -11.49 4.76
C ARG A 91 -65.16 -12.54 3.94
N PRO A 92 -63.85 -12.38 3.70
CA PRO A 92 -63.09 -13.28 2.83
C PRO A 92 -63.26 -14.75 3.23
N GLY A 93 -63.66 -15.59 2.27
CA GLY A 93 -63.93 -17.01 2.50
C GLY A 93 -65.26 -17.35 3.21
N MET A 94 -66.12 -16.36 3.51
CA MET A 94 -67.36 -16.59 4.26
C MET A 94 -68.62 -15.99 3.62
N SER A 95 -68.56 -14.71 3.25
CA SER A 95 -69.72 -13.94 2.81
C SER A 95 -69.26 -12.78 1.93
N TRP A 96 -70.08 -12.42 0.96
CA TRP A 96 -69.83 -11.26 0.11
C TRP A 96 -70.53 -9.98 0.61
N GLY A 97 -71.22 -10.04 1.76
CA GLY A 97 -72.01 -8.92 2.27
C GLY A 97 -72.99 -8.41 1.23
N THR A 98 -72.94 -7.11 0.92
CA THR A 98 -73.75 -6.43 -0.09
C THR A 98 -73.08 -6.35 -1.48
N ALA A 99 -71.92 -6.99 -1.68
CA ALA A 99 -71.19 -6.93 -2.95
C ALA A 99 -71.99 -7.55 -4.12
N SER A 100 -72.25 -6.74 -5.15
CA SER A 100 -72.80 -7.21 -6.43
C SER A 100 -71.81 -8.10 -7.17
N SER A 101 -72.27 -8.87 -8.16
CA SER A 101 -71.41 -9.73 -9.00
C SER A 101 -70.20 -8.99 -9.58
N THR A 102 -70.36 -7.73 -9.99
CA THR A 102 -69.29 -6.84 -10.47
C THR A 102 -68.22 -6.60 -9.39
N VAL A 103 -68.62 -6.33 -8.14
CA VAL A 103 -67.69 -6.12 -7.03
C VAL A 103 -66.94 -7.41 -6.67
N LYS A 104 -67.61 -8.57 -6.76
CA LYS A 104 -66.95 -9.90 -6.58
C LYS A 104 -65.90 -10.15 -7.67
N ALA A 105 -66.23 -9.82 -8.92
CA ALA A 105 -65.30 -9.92 -10.04
C ALA A 105 -64.08 -9.00 -9.85
N GLN A 106 -64.28 -7.74 -9.44
CA GLN A 106 -63.18 -6.81 -9.12
C GLN A 106 -62.30 -7.30 -7.97
N TYR A 107 -62.90 -7.76 -6.85
CA TYR A 107 -62.16 -8.28 -5.71
C TYR A 107 -61.25 -9.46 -6.09
N ASN A 108 -61.74 -10.36 -6.94
CA ASN A 108 -60.99 -11.51 -7.43
C ASN A 108 -59.92 -11.09 -8.45
N ALA A 109 -60.27 -10.26 -9.44
CA ALA A 109 -59.37 -9.82 -10.52
C ALA A 109 -58.13 -9.06 -9.99
N TYR A 110 -58.32 -8.24 -8.95
CA TYR A 110 -57.21 -7.52 -8.32
C TYR A 110 -56.53 -8.29 -7.17
N SER A 111 -56.83 -9.59 -7.00
CA SER A 111 -56.27 -10.46 -5.96
C SER A 111 -56.37 -9.87 -4.54
N CYS A 112 -57.51 -9.24 -4.22
CA CYS A 112 -57.66 -8.50 -2.98
C CYS A 112 -57.51 -9.35 -1.70
N PHE A 113 -57.66 -10.68 -1.81
CA PHE A 113 -57.50 -11.61 -0.70
C PHE A 113 -56.06 -11.70 -0.14
N THR A 114 -55.01 -11.46 -0.95
CA THR A 114 -53.62 -11.40 -0.45
C THR A 114 -53.29 -10.00 0.08
N LYS A 115 -53.77 -8.96 -0.62
CA LYS A 115 -53.50 -7.55 -0.30
C LYS A 115 -54.12 -7.09 1.03
N ILE A 116 -55.14 -7.79 1.55
CA ILE A 116 -55.87 -7.34 2.73
C ILE A 116 -55.13 -7.51 4.07
N CYS A 117 -54.24 -8.52 4.22
CA CYS A 117 -53.38 -8.60 5.42
C CYS A 117 -52.57 -7.30 5.57
N SER A 118 -52.08 -6.72 4.45
CA SER A 118 -51.33 -5.45 4.43
C SER A 118 -52.20 -4.23 4.73
N TYR A 119 -53.43 -4.18 4.21
CA TYR A 119 -54.37 -3.09 4.51
C TYR A 119 -54.69 -2.99 6.01
N TRP A 120 -55.07 -4.12 6.62
CA TRP A 120 -55.39 -4.14 8.05
C TRP A 120 -54.16 -3.87 8.92
N ARG A 121 -52.97 -4.33 8.50
CA ARG A 121 -51.71 -3.98 9.18
C ARG A 121 -51.43 -2.48 9.13
N ALA A 122 -51.68 -1.81 8.01
CA ALA A 122 -51.49 -0.37 7.85
C ALA A 122 -52.54 0.47 8.59
N LYS A 123 -53.82 0.07 8.53
CA LYS A 123 -54.95 0.83 9.11
C LYS A 123 -55.14 0.61 10.62
N TYR A 124 -54.86 -0.60 11.10
CA TYR A 124 -55.15 -1.01 12.49
C TYR A 124 -53.89 -1.42 13.29
N GLY A 125 -52.71 -1.40 12.67
CA GLY A 125 -51.43 -1.56 13.38
C GLY A 125 -51.24 -2.92 14.07
N ALA A 126 -51.86 -3.99 13.55
CA ALA A 126 -51.80 -5.34 14.10
C ALA A 126 -51.95 -6.43 13.02
N VAL A 127 -51.57 -7.67 13.37
CA VAL A 127 -51.84 -8.89 12.59
C VAL A 127 -53.13 -9.55 13.14
N PRO A 128 -54.01 -10.16 12.32
CA PRO A 128 -55.36 -10.56 12.75
C PRO A 128 -55.49 -11.49 13.97
N PHE A 129 -54.42 -12.18 14.37
CA PHE A 129 -54.44 -13.14 15.48
C PHE A 129 -54.55 -12.50 16.89
N LEU A 130 -54.36 -11.18 17.01
CA LEU A 130 -54.27 -10.48 18.30
C LEU A 130 -55.57 -9.79 18.77
N THR A 131 -56.58 -9.61 17.91
CA THR A 131 -57.67 -8.65 18.15
C THR A 131 -58.99 -9.22 18.70
N TYR A 132 -59.14 -10.54 18.86
CA TYR A 132 -60.42 -11.16 19.29
C TYR A 132 -60.92 -10.68 20.67
N GLY A 133 -60.02 -10.25 21.55
CA GLY A 133 -60.36 -9.72 22.87
C GLY A 133 -60.74 -8.23 22.91
N MET A 134 -60.49 -7.46 21.83
CA MET A 134 -60.50 -5.99 21.87
C MET A 134 -61.69 -5.34 21.15
N LEU A 135 -62.66 -6.12 20.69
CA LEU A 135 -63.82 -5.63 19.94
C LEU A 135 -65.06 -5.42 20.84
N ASN A 136 -65.75 -4.30 20.62
CA ASN A 136 -67.09 -4.02 21.20
C ASN A 136 -68.08 -5.10 20.70
N PRO A 137 -69.17 -5.43 21.43
CA PRO A 137 -70.04 -6.56 21.08
C PRO A 137 -70.52 -6.57 19.62
N ASP A 138 -70.91 -5.40 19.09
CA ASP A 138 -71.40 -5.24 17.71
C ASP A 138 -70.34 -5.64 16.66
N GLN A 139 -69.07 -5.33 16.94
CA GLN A 139 -67.94 -5.64 16.05
C GLN A 139 -67.52 -7.11 16.10
N ARG A 140 -67.84 -7.86 17.16
CA ARG A 140 -67.54 -9.30 17.25
C ARG A 140 -68.30 -10.10 16.20
N SER A 141 -69.52 -9.67 15.87
CA SER A 141 -70.39 -10.28 14.85
C SER A 141 -69.75 -10.38 13.45
N LEU A 142 -68.64 -9.68 13.19
CA LEU A 142 -67.88 -9.69 11.93
C LEU A 142 -66.77 -10.75 11.88
N TRP A 143 -66.39 -11.37 13.01
CA TRP A 143 -65.12 -12.09 13.18
C TRP A 143 -65.21 -13.60 13.45
N ASP A 144 -66.40 -14.20 13.44
CA ASP A 144 -66.59 -15.65 13.61
C ASP A 144 -66.08 -16.47 12.40
N LEU A 145 -64.76 -16.65 12.30
CA LEU A 145 -64.07 -17.48 11.30
C LEU A 145 -63.81 -18.89 11.83
N PRO A 146 -64.07 -19.96 11.04
CA PRO A 146 -63.49 -21.28 11.27
C PRO A 146 -61.96 -21.18 11.31
N ARG A 147 -61.37 -21.65 12.42
CA ARG A 147 -59.96 -21.40 12.81
C ARG A 147 -58.91 -21.87 11.79
N ASN A 148 -59.30 -22.67 10.81
CA ASN A 148 -58.39 -23.28 9.83
C ASN A 148 -58.13 -22.40 8.59
N ALA A 149 -59.06 -21.54 8.17
CA ALA A 149 -58.92 -20.75 6.94
C ALA A 149 -57.92 -19.59 7.10
N ALA A 150 -58.06 -18.79 8.16
CA ALA A 150 -57.14 -17.70 8.46
C ALA A 150 -55.70 -18.18 8.74
N ASN A 151 -55.55 -19.44 9.19
CA ASN A 151 -54.27 -20.06 9.54
C ASN A 151 -53.36 -20.37 8.34
N GLN A 152 -53.84 -20.28 7.10
CA GLN A 152 -52.99 -20.41 5.91
C GLN A 152 -52.61 -19.07 5.28
N THR A 153 -53.41 -18.00 5.42
CA THR A 153 -53.26 -16.81 4.55
C THR A 153 -52.40 -15.66 5.11
N CYS A 154 -52.26 -15.51 6.44
CA CYS A 154 -51.34 -14.51 7.01
C CYS A 154 -50.27 -15.10 7.99
N ASN A 155 -50.15 -16.43 8.11
CA ASN A 155 -49.21 -17.06 9.07
C ASN A 155 -47.75 -17.17 8.58
N GLU A 156 -47.49 -17.15 7.27
CA GLU A 156 -46.11 -17.22 6.71
C GLU A 156 -45.24 -15.98 7.03
N LEU A 157 -45.78 -15.02 7.78
CA LEU A 157 -45.11 -13.80 8.26
C LEU A 157 -44.70 -13.87 9.75
N SER A 158 -44.90 -14.99 10.45
CA SER A 158 -44.52 -15.15 11.86
C SER A 158 -43.11 -15.71 12.05
N GLY A 159 -42.09 -14.92 11.68
CA GLY A 159 -40.73 -15.15 12.17
C GLY A 159 -40.58 -14.80 13.67
N PRO A 160 -39.56 -15.33 14.37
CA PRO A 160 -39.26 -14.93 15.75
C PRO A 160 -38.89 -13.43 15.84
N LEU A 161 -39.10 -12.81 17.01
CA LEU A 161 -38.79 -11.40 17.28
C LEU A 161 -37.27 -11.21 17.41
N THR A 162 -36.58 -11.21 16.27
CA THR A 162 -35.10 -11.24 16.18
C THR A 162 -34.44 -9.87 16.37
N LEU A 163 -35.21 -8.79 16.41
CA LEU A 163 -34.68 -7.43 16.43
C LEU A 163 -35.11 -6.70 17.72
N TRP A 164 -34.12 -6.13 18.42
CA TRP A 164 -34.26 -5.55 19.76
C TRP A 164 -35.37 -4.49 19.90
N TYR A 165 -35.65 -3.72 18.85
CA TYR A 165 -36.72 -2.72 18.86
C TYR A 165 -38.12 -3.35 18.85
N GLU A 166 -38.27 -4.59 18.36
CA GLU A 166 -39.54 -5.31 18.29
C GLU A 166 -39.90 -5.86 19.68
N CYS A 167 -38.93 -6.44 20.38
CA CYS A 167 -39.03 -6.74 21.81
C CYS A 167 -39.43 -5.50 22.63
N SER A 168 -38.78 -4.36 22.39
CA SER A 168 -39.10 -3.11 23.10
C SER A 168 -40.52 -2.60 22.79
N ALA A 169 -40.95 -2.63 21.53
CA ALA A 169 -42.30 -2.21 21.14
C ALA A 169 -43.41 -3.11 21.72
N VAL A 170 -43.17 -4.43 21.79
CA VAL A 170 -44.09 -5.38 22.44
C VAL A 170 -44.15 -5.14 23.95
N GLN A 171 -43.00 -4.87 24.60
CA GLN A 171 -42.92 -4.53 26.02
C GLN A 171 -43.71 -3.25 26.37
N GLU A 172 -43.51 -2.16 25.61
CA GLU A 172 -44.19 -0.89 25.84
C GLU A 172 -45.69 -0.94 25.53
N ARG A 173 -46.11 -1.69 24.49
CA ARG A 173 -47.52 -1.74 24.06
C ARG A 173 -48.43 -2.57 24.98
N TYR A 174 -47.90 -3.62 25.60
CA TYR A 174 -48.68 -4.54 26.46
C TYR A 174 -48.32 -4.46 27.94
N GLY A 175 -47.43 -3.52 28.32
CA GLY A 175 -46.97 -3.38 29.71
C GLY A 175 -46.32 -4.65 30.25
N ILE A 176 -45.58 -5.39 29.41
CA ILE A 176 -44.96 -6.66 29.81
C ILE A 176 -43.82 -6.36 30.76
N LEU A 177 -44.01 -6.76 32.02
CA LEU A 177 -42.99 -6.68 33.05
C LEU A 177 -42.48 -8.11 33.27
N PRO A 178 -41.18 -8.42 33.10
CA PRO A 178 -40.70 -9.81 32.97
C PRO A 178 -41.06 -10.79 34.10
N LEU A 179 -41.46 -10.28 35.28
CA LEU A 179 -41.61 -11.04 36.52
C LEU A 179 -42.91 -10.75 37.30
N VAL A 180 -43.85 -9.97 36.74
CA VAL A 180 -45.20 -9.82 37.34
C VAL A 180 -46.29 -10.04 36.28
N SER A 181 -47.23 -10.94 36.58
CA SER A 181 -48.34 -11.35 35.72
C SER A 181 -49.47 -10.32 35.59
N SER A 182 -49.16 -9.04 35.81
CA SER A 182 -50.10 -7.91 35.84
C SER A 182 -50.06 -7.02 34.58
N GLY A 183 -49.26 -7.39 33.57
CA GLY A 183 -49.33 -6.77 32.24
C GLY A 183 -50.59 -7.17 31.48
N SER A 184 -50.99 -6.41 30.47
CA SER A 184 -52.19 -6.70 29.65
C SER A 184 -51.96 -7.73 28.54
N ALA A 185 -50.80 -8.40 28.55
CA ALA A 185 -50.42 -9.44 27.60
C ALA A 185 -51.18 -10.75 27.87
N THR A 186 -51.66 -11.39 26.80
CA THR A 186 -52.23 -12.75 26.89
C THR A 186 -51.11 -13.79 27.03
N PRO A 187 -51.41 -15.02 27.51
CA PRO A 187 -50.41 -16.08 27.64
C PRO A 187 -49.63 -16.37 26.34
N ASN A 188 -50.27 -16.20 25.17
CA ASN A 188 -49.63 -16.39 23.87
C ASN A 188 -48.61 -15.28 23.55
N VAL A 189 -48.88 -14.04 23.98
CA VAL A 189 -47.93 -12.92 23.83
C VAL A 189 -46.74 -13.11 24.77
N MET A 190 -46.98 -13.55 26.02
CA MET A 190 -45.91 -13.91 26.96
C MET A 190 -45.04 -15.06 26.43
N ALA A 191 -45.65 -16.11 25.89
CA ALA A 191 -44.93 -17.24 25.29
C ALA A 191 -44.06 -16.82 24.10
N LEU A 192 -44.56 -15.96 23.21
CA LEU A 192 -43.79 -15.42 22.07
C LEU A 192 -42.65 -14.50 22.52
N PHE A 193 -42.85 -13.73 23.58
CA PHE A 193 -41.85 -12.82 24.15
C PHE A 193 -40.65 -13.59 24.72
N SER A 194 -40.90 -14.62 25.53
CA SER A 194 -39.83 -15.49 26.05
C SER A 194 -39.22 -16.41 24.98
N SER A 195 -40.01 -16.98 24.06
CA SER A 195 -39.45 -17.86 23.00
C SER A 195 -38.57 -17.12 21.99
N SER A 196 -38.70 -15.79 21.90
CA SER A 196 -37.83 -14.93 21.09
C SER A 196 -36.63 -14.37 21.86
N GLY A 197 -36.45 -14.68 23.15
CA GLY A 197 -35.37 -14.13 23.99
C GLY A 197 -35.50 -12.64 24.30
N CYS A 198 -36.71 -12.07 24.20
CA CYS A 198 -36.94 -10.66 24.54
C CYS A 198 -36.82 -10.40 26.05
N ASP A 199 -37.03 -11.43 26.88
CA ASP A 199 -36.93 -11.38 28.34
C ASP A 199 -35.49 -11.27 28.86
N THR A 200 -34.52 -11.92 28.22
CA THR A 200 -33.08 -11.73 28.49
C THR A 200 -32.54 -10.45 27.84
N SER A 201 -33.03 -10.09 26.65
CA SER A 201 -32.60 -8.88 25.94
C SER A 201 -33.05 -7.56 26.59
N ILE A 202 -34.07 -7.58 27.44
CA ILE A 202 -34.72 -6.38 27.99
C ILE A 202 -33.76 -5.49 28.80
N CYS A 203 -32.81 -6.10 29.53
CA CYS A 203 -31.86 -5.38 30.37
C CYS A 203 -30.92 -4.51 29.52
N THR A 204 -30.46 -5.05 28.39
CA THR A 204 -29.62 -4.35 27.40
C THR A 204 -30.39 -3.24 26.70
N ILE A 205 -31.65 -3.49 26.33
CA ILE A 205 -32.56 -2.50 25.72
C ILE A 205 -32.74 -1.31 26.66
N TRP A 206 -33.04 -1.56 27.95
CA TRP A 206 -33.23 -0.49 28.94
C TRP A 206 -31.94 0.30 29.23
N ARG A 207 -30.76 -0.36 29.27
CA ARG A 207 -29.46 0.32 29.38
C ARG A 207 -29.20 1.24 28.19
N GLN A 208 -29.34 0.74 26.96
CA GLN A 208 -29.11 1.52 25.73
C GLN A 208 -30.13 2.67 25.55
N ARG A 209 -31.43 2.41 25.76
CA ARG A 209 -32.51 3.36 25.46
C ARG A 209 -32.70 4.44 26.52
N TYR A 210 -32.41 4.14 27.79
CA TYR A 210 -32.64 5.07 28.91
C TYR A 210 -31.36 5.49 29.64
N GLY A 211 -30.20 4.88 29.39
CA GLY A 211 -28.99 5.12 30.17
C GLY A 211 -29.10 4.60 31.61
N VAL A 212 -29.79 3.48 31.79
CA VAL A 212 -29.94 2.83 33.11
C VAL A 212 -28.66 2.08 33.44
N THR A 213 -27.99 2.50 34.51
CA THR A 213 -26.83 1.80 35.07
C THR A 213 -27.30 0.99 36.28
N PRO A 214 -27.20 -0.35 36.27
CA PRO A 214 -27.71 -1.18 37.36
C PRO A 214 -27.19 -0.75 38.73
N TYR A 215 -28.12 -0.62 39.67
CA TYR A 215 -27.90 -0.16 41.05
C TYR A 215 -27.35 1.28 41.22
N VAL A 216 -26.95 1.98 40.15
CA VAL A 216 -26.47 3.39 40.22
C VAL A 216 -27.56 4.38 39.85
N SER A 217 -28.22 4.23 38.70
CA SER A 217 -29.24 5.19 38.25
C SER A 217 -30.26 4.60 37.29
N TYR A 218 -31.48 5.14 37.33
CA TYR A 218 -32.53 4.90 36.34
C TYR A 218 -32.30 5.67 35.02
N GLY A 219 -31.23 6.46 34.89
CA GLY A 219 -31.01 7.37 33.77
C GLY A 219 -32.24 8.23 33.45
N ARG A 220 -32.71 8.15 32.21
CA ARG A 220 -33.92 8.82 31.68
C ARG A 220 -35.18 7.94 31.75
N MET A 221 -35.17 6.81 32.46
CA MET A 221 -36.30 5.88 32.50
C MET A 221 -37.55 6.55 33.10
N PRO A 222 -38.71 6.50 32.39
CA PRO A 222 -40.00 6.97 32.88
C PRO A 222 -40.42 6.33 34.21
N ALA A 223 -41.12 7.08 35.06
CA ALA A 223 -41.45 6.68 36.43
C ALA A 223 -42.23 5.34 36.51
N ASN A 224 -43.15 5.10 35.57
CA ASN A 224 -43.93 3.87 35.48
C ASN A 224 -43.07 2.61 35.21
N TYR A 225 -41.89 2.75 34.58
CA TYR A 225 -40.96 1.64 34.35
C TYR A 225 -39.95 1.44 35.49
N ARG A 226 -39.78 2.42 36.40
CA ARG A 226 -38.84 2.27 37.54
C ARG A 226 -39.27 1.18 38.51
N ALA A 227 -40.56 1.09 38.82
CA ALA A 227 -41.11 -0.01 39.60
C ALA A 227 -40.91 -1.38 38.91
N SER A 228 -40.91 -1.41 37.58
CA SER A 228 -40.63 -2.61 36.79
C SER A 228 -39.16 -3.01 36.86
N TRP A 229 -38.25 -2.04 36.68
CA TRP A 229 -36.82 -2.21 36.87
C TRP A 229 -36.52 -2.73 38.29
N ASP A 230 -37.14 -2.14 39.30
CA ASP A 230 -36.98 -2.52 40.69
C ASP A 230 -37.45 -3.96 40.96
N ALA A 231 -38.61 -4.35 40.44
CA ALA A 231 -39.12 -5.72 40.57
C ALA A 231 -38.19 -6.76 39.90
N VAL A 232 -37.66 -6.44 38.71
CA VAL A 232 -36.68 -7.30 38.01
C VAL A 232 -35.38 -7.39 38.82
N ARG A 233 -34.88 -6.25 39.33
CA ARG A 233 -33.67 -6.11 40.17
C ARG A 233 -33.77 -6.86 41.51
N THR A 234 -34.96 -6.94 42.12
CA THR A 234 -35.16 -7.64 43.40
C THR A 234 -35.51 -9.12 43.26
N SER A 235 -35.84 -9.60 42.07
CA SER A 235 -36.16 -11.01 41.87
C SER A 235 -34.91 -11.89 42.01
N THR A 236 -35.09 -13.13 42.46
CA THR A 236 -34.04 -14.15 42.51
C THR A 236 -33.82 -14.86 41.17
N ASN A 237 -34.55 -14.50 40.12
CA ASN A 237 -34.35 -15.04 38.78
C ASN A 237 -33.22 -14.30 38.05
N LYS A 238 -32.43 -15.04 37.27
CA LYS A 238 -31.13 -14.58 36.77
C LYS A 238 -31.16 -13.52 35.64
N THR A 239 -32.34 -13.11 35.19
CA THR A 239 -32.55 -12.52 33.85
C THR A 239 -31.74 -11.24 33.56
N CYS A 240 -31.39 -10.44 34.57
CA CYS A 240 -30.42 -9.33 34.45
C CYS A 240 -29.13 -9.52 35.29
N ASN A 241 -28.96 -10.65 35.97
CA ASN A 241 -27.76 -10.96 36.76
C ASN A 241 -26.69 -11.69 35.94
N ASP A 242 -27.07 -12.39 34.87
CA ASP A 242 -26.14 -13.02 33.92
C ASP A 242 -25.44 -12.01 32.96
N LEU A 243 -25.51 -10.70 33.26
CA LEU A 243 -24.79 -9.61 32.57
C LEU A 243 -23.29 -9.53 32.95
N SER A 244 -22.68 -10.66 33.30
CA SER A 244 -21.27 -10.73 33.71
C SER A 244 -20.34 -10.24 32.59
N GLY A 245 -19.52 -9.23 32.88
CA GLY A 245 -18.59 -8.61 31.93
C GLY A 245 -19.14 -7.44 31.11
N LEU A 246 -20.34 -6.92 31.43
CA LEU A 246 -20.95 -5.80 30.69
C LEU A 246 -20.81 -4.42 31.33
N LEU A 247 -20.41 -4.29 32.60
CA LEU A 247 -20.13 -2.98 33.20
C LEU A 247 -18.81 -2.42 32.67
N ASP A 248 -18.85 -1.19 32.14
CA ASP A 248 -17.63 -0.49 31.73
C ASP A 248 -16.91 0.19 32.92
N SER A 249 -15.76 0.81 32.65
CA SER A 249 -14.98 1.50 33.69
C SER A 249 -15.76 2.61 34.39
N SER A 250 -16.59 3.37 33.66
CA SER A 250 -17.40 4.46 34.21
C SER A 250 -18.50 3.96 35.15
N GLU A 251 -19.13 2.83 34.83
CA GLU A 251 -20.19 2.23 35.64
C GLU A 251 -19.63 1.52 36.88
N CYS A 252 -18.55 0.75 36.72
CA CYS A 252 -17.80 0.16 37.84
C CYS A 252 -17.27 1.25 38.80
N GLY A 253 -16.80 2.37 38.26
CA GLY A 253 -16.39 3.55 39.03
C GLY A 253 -17.55 4.25 39.75
N ALA A 254 -18.69 4.38 39.08
CA ALA A 254 -19.89 4.95 39.68
C ALA A 254 -20.47 4.08 40.81
N LEU A 255 -20.36 2.76 40.74
CA LEU A 255 -20.68 1.86 41.87
C LEU A 255 -19.76 2.12 43.09
N VAL A 256 -18.45 2.27 42.85
CA VAL A 256 -17.45 2.58 43.88
C VAL A 256 -17.72 3.91 44.58
N GLU A 257 -18.16 4.93 43.86
CA GLU A 257 -18.56 6.21 44.45
C GLU A 257 -19.92 6.16 45.14
N THR A 258 -20.94 5.57 44.50
CA THR A 258 -22.32 5.56 45.01
C THR A 258 -22.45 4.79 46.33
N TYR A 259 -21.76 3.65 46.42
CA TYR A 259 -21.83 2.76 47.59
C TYR A 259 -20.62 2.86 48.52
N GLY A 260 -19.60 3.68 48.18
CA GLY A 260 -18.36 3.74 48.94
C GLY A 260 -17.62 2.40 48.99
N ILE A 261 -17.70 1.59 47.92
CA ILE A 261 -16.97 0.32 47.83
C ILE A 261 -15.47 0.64 47.82
N VAL A 262 -14.72 -0.03 48.68
CA VAL A 262 -13.27 0.08 48.83
C VAL A 262 -12.68 -1.24 48.31
N PRO A 263 -12.47 -1.38 46.97
CA PRO A 263 -11.95 -2.57 46.29
C PRO A 263 -11.11 -3.52 47.15
N GLY A 264 -11.60 -4.76 47.30
CA GLY A 264 -10.93 -5.84 48.04
C GLY A 264 -10.87 -5.71 49.57
N SER A 265 -11.36 -4.63 50.18
CA SER A 265 -11.25 -4.39 51.64
C SER A 265 -12.56 -4.06 52.35
N SER A 266 -13.49 -3.32 51.74
CA SER A 266 -14.85 -3.20 52.25
C SER A 266 -15.87 -2.90 51.15
N TRP A 267 -17.12 -3.31 51.36
CA TRP A 267 -18.21 -3.08 50.41
C TRP A 267 -18.97 -1.76 50.65
N GLY A 268 -18.55 -0.95 51.63
CA GLY A 268 -19.26 0.27 52.01
C GLY A 268 -20.73 0.00 52.37
N SER A 269 -21.66 0.65 51.68
CA SER A 269 -23.11 0.44 51.80
C SER A 269 -23.69 -0.53 50.75
N ALA A 270 -22.85 -1.19 49.94
CA ALA A 270 -23.30 -2.11 48.89
C ALA A 270 -23.92 -3.40 49.50
N GLY A 271 -25.23 -3.59 49.30
CA GLY A 271 -25.91 -4.85 49.59
C GLY A 271 -25.48 -5.99 48.67
N ALA A 272 -25.74 -7.24 49.05
CA ALA A 272 -25.20 -8.44 48.40
C ALA A 272 -25.32 -8.48 46.86
N ASN A 273 -26.45 -8.04 46.28
CA ASN A 273 -26.64 -8.02 44.83
C ASN A 273 -25.64 -7.08 44.11
N VAL A 274 -25.28 -5.95 44.74
CA VAL A 274 -24.30 -5.00 44.22
C VAL A 274 -22.89 -5.59 44.29
N GLN A 275 -22.56 -6.26 45.39
CA GLN A 275 -21.29 -6.97 45.57
C GLN A 275 -21.12 -8.07 44.50
N GLY A 276 -22.19 -8.84 44.26
CA GLY A 276 -22.24 -9.87 43.22
C GLY A 276 -22.04 -9.31 41.81
N LEU A 277 -22.75 -8.25 41.43
CA LEU A 277 -22.61 -7.63 40.11
C LEU A 277 -21.20 -7.03 39.90
N TYR A 278 -20.66 -6.37 40.93
CA TYR A 278 -19.32 -5.78 40.90
C TYR A 278 -18.24 -6.85 40.68
N ALA A 279 -18.32 -7.97 41.41
CA ALA A 279 -17.41 -9.11 41.26
C ALA A 279 -17.58 -9.81 39.90
N ALA A 280 -18.81 -10.09 39.47
CA ALA A 280 -19.12 -10.75 38.19
C ALA A 280 -18.75 -9.90 36.96
N SER A 281 -18.52 -8.60 37.13
CA SER A 281 -18.06 -7.69 36.08
C SER A 281 -16.56 -7.40 36.12
N PHE A 282 -15.80 -8.09 36.98
CA PHE A 282 -14.36 -7.87 37.19
C PHE A 282 -13.99 -6.40 37.48
N CYS A 283 -14.88 -5.67 38.17
CA CYS A 283 -14.78 -4.22 38.29
C CYS A 283 -13.47 -3.72 38.92
N ASP A 284 -12.78 -4.51 39.75
CA ASP A 284 -11.47 -4.15 40.31
C ASP A 284 -10.42 -3.78 39.25
N ARG A 285 -10.52 -4.33 38.02
CA ARG A 285 -9.68 -3.92 36.88
C ARG A 285 -10.21 -2.64 36.21
N SER A 286 -11.53 -2.57 36.01
CA SER A 286 -12.19 -1.46 35.31
C SER A 286 -12.13 -0.14 36.09
N VAL A 287 -12.21 -0.18 37.43
CA VAL A 287 -12.11 0.98 38.33
C VAL A 287 -10.73 1.67 38.23
N CYS A 288 -9.65 0.91 38.01
CA CYS A 288 -8.32 1.47 37.77
C CYS A 288 -8.31 2.44 36.59
N ALA A 289 -8.98 2.10 35.48
CA ALA A 289 -9.08 2.95 34.31
C ALA A 289 -9.94 4.20 34.57
N TYR A 290 -11.04 4.05 35.31
CA TYR A 290 -11.90 5.16 35.71
C TYR A 290 -11.18 6.21 36.54
N TRP A 291 -10.46 5.79 37.58
CA TRP A 291 -9.71 6.70 38.44
C TRP A 291 -8.57 7.43 37.69
N ARG A 292 -7.95 6.80 36.69
CA ARG A 292 -7.01 7.48 35.77
C ARG A 292 -7.71 8.57 34.96
N THR A 293 -8.86 8.28 34.36
CA THR A 293 -9.58 9.22 33.48
C THR A 293 -10.27 10.36 34.23
N LYS A 294 -11.03 10.05 35.28
CA LYS A 294 -11.86 11.04 36.01
C LYS A 294 -11.06 11.90 36.99
N TYR A 295 -10.11 11.28 37.69
CA TYR A 295 -9.37 11.92 38.78
C TYR A 295 -7.91 12.21 38.44
N SER A 296 -7.47 11.93 37.21
CA SER A 296 -6.08 12.09 36.76
C SER A 296 -5.05 11.36 37.64
N VAL A 297 -5.43 10.20 38.21
CA VAL A 297 -4.51 9.39 39.01
C VAL A 297 -3.42 8.82 38.10
N VAL A 298 -2.15 9.11 38.43
CA VAL A 298 -0.98 8.53 37.77
C VAL A 298 -0.35 7.53 38.74
N PRO A 299 -0.32 6.22 38.42
CA PRO A 299 0.21 5.19 39.31
C PRO A 299 1.59 5.53 39.88
N PHE A 300 1.73 5.44 41.21
CA PHE A 300 2.96 5.71 41.97
C PHE A 300 3.51 7.14 41.88
N LEU A 301 2.84 8.03 41.15
CA LEU A 301 3.24 9.43 40.94
C LEU A 301 2.25 10.39 41.62
N TYR A 302 1.00 10.41 41.22
CA TYR A 302 0.08 11.51 41.58
C TYR A 302 -1.34 11.01 41.81
N TRP A 303 -1.94 11.45 42.93
CA TRP A 303 -3.32 11.16 43.29
C TRP A 303 -4.35 11.99 42.50
N GLY A 304 -3.91 13.03 41.79
CA GLY A 304 -4.80 13.96 41.11
C GLY A 304 -5.86 14.52 42.05
N THR A 305 -7.12 14.43 41.65
CA THR A 305 -8.28 14.88 42.45
C THR A 305 -8.99 13.74 43.19
N LEU A 306 -8.38 12.55 43.30
CA LEU A 306 -8.99 11.38 43.94
C LEU A 306 -9.28 11.65 45.44
N PRO A 307 -10.54 11.51 45.92
CA PRO A 307 -10.89 11.76 47.31
C PRO A 307 -10.08 10.93 48.30
N LYS A 308 -9.69 11.51 49.45
CA LYS A 308 -8.89 10.83 50.49
C LYS A 308 -9.50 9.50 50.95
N SER A 309 -10.83 9.38 50.97
CA SER A 309 -11.56 8.14 51.29
C SER A 309 -11.30 6.98 50.31
N GLN A 310 -10.94 7.26 49.04
CA GLN A 310 -10.65 6.24 48.04
C GLN A 310 -9.14 6.04 47.78
N GLN A 311 -8.26 6.90 48.31
CA GLN A 311 -6.81 6.71 48.21
C GLN A 311 -6.38 5.38 48.87
N GLY A 312 -6.96 5.03 50.02
CA GLY A 312 -6.75 3.72 50.66
C GLY A 312 -7.24 2.53 49.84
N ALA A 313 -8.28 2.70 49.01
CA ALA A 313 -8.76 1.67 48.11
C ALA A 313 -7.73 1.37 47.01
N TRP A 314 -7.20 2.42 46.36
CA TRP A 314 -6.12 2.29 45.41
C TRP A 314 -4.87 1.65 46.05
N GLU A 315 -4.54 2.01 47.29
CA GLU A 315 -3.45 1.39 48.04
C GLU A 315 -3.64 -0.10 48.34
N PHE A 316 -4.89 -0.60 48.32
CA PHE A 316 -5.21 -2.03 48.42
C PHE A 316 -5.07 -2.75 47.07
N VAL A 317 -5.67 -2.24 45.99
CA VAL A 317 -5.56 -2.81 44.62
C VAL A 317 -4.10 -2.80 44.12
N ARG A 318 -3.23 -2.00 44.74
CA ARG A 318 -1.77 -1.97 44.56
C ARG A 318 -1.02 -3.20 45.09
N GLN A 319 -1.57 -3.98 46.04
CA GLN A 319 -0.81 -5.06 46.70
C GLN A 319 -0.43 -6.20 45.73
N PRO A 320 0.69 -6.94 45.94
CA PRO A 320 1.19 -7.94 44.98
C PRO A 320 0.24 -9.11 44.66
N SER A 321 -0.74 -9.39 45.53
CA SER A 321 -1.82 -10.35 45.28
C SER A 321 -2.91 -9.80 44.33
N GLY A 322 -3.09 -8.48 44.27
CA GLY A 322 -4.01 -7.78 43.38
C GLY A 322 -3.35 -7.41 42.05
N LYS A 323 -3.55 -8.23 41.01
CA LYS A 323 -2.99 -7.95 39.67
C LYS A 323 -3.65 -6.76 38.94
N ALA A 324 -4.85 -6.36 39.36
CA ALA A 324 -5.80 -5.61 38.55
C ALA A 324 -5.29 -4.29 37.95
N CYS A 325 -4.73 -3.37 38.75
CA CYS A 325 -4.22 -2.09 38.21
C CYS A 325 -2.84 -2.21 37.53
N ASN A 326 -2.03 -3.21 37.90
CA ASN A 326 -0.67 -3.35 37.38
C ASN A 326 -0.66 -3.85 35.92
N GLU A 327 -1.67 -4.60 35.49
CA GLU A 327 -1.84 -5.05 34.09
C GLU A 327 -2.56 -4.02 33.18
N LEU A 328 -2.61 -2.74 33.57
CA LEU A 328 -3.20 -1.65 32.78
C LEU A 328 -2.21 -0.51 32.49
N SER A 329 -0.90 -0.74 32.71
CA SER A 329 0.16 0.17 32.29
C SER A 329 0.44 0.04 30.79
N GLY A 330 -0.37 0.72 29.96
CA GLY A 330 0.16 1.26 28.71
C GLY A 330 1.32 2.25 29.01
N PRO A 331 2.21 2.50 28.03
CA PRO A 331 3.39 3.33 28.24
C PRO A 331 3.03 4.75 28.70
N PHE A 332 3.91 5.35 29.50
CA PHE A 332 3.87 6.77 29.84
C PHE A 332 3.85 7.62 28.57
N THR A 333 3.03 8.67 28.55
CA THR A 333 3.11 9.73 27.53
C THR A 333 4.41 10.54 27.71
N PRO A 334 4.86 11.32 26.71
CA PRO A 334 6.03 12.20 26.86
C PRO A 334 5.96 13.07 28.12
N ASP A 335 4.78 13.64 28.42
CA ASP A 335 4.56 14.48 29.62
C ASP A 335 4.65 13.67 30.92
N GLN A 336 4.25 12.40 30.91
CA GLN A 336 4.36 11.50 32.07
C GLN A 336 5.81 11.07 32.31
N CYS A 337 6.60 10.88 31.24
CA CYS A 337 8.05 10.67 31.32
C CYS A 337 8.77 11.91 31.89
N ASP A 338 8.47 13.10 31.36
CA ASP A 338 9.09 14.36 31.83
C ASP A 338 8.66 14.72 33.26
N ALA A 339 7.38 14.55 33.61
CA ALA A 339 6.90 14.73 34.99
C ALA A 339 7.53 13.72 35.97
N ALA A 340 7.82 12.49 35.53
CA ALA A 340 8.53 11.51 36.36
C ALA A 340 10.00 11.92 36.60
N MET A 341 10.72 12.33 35.55
CA MET A 341 12.09 12.87 35.67
C MET A 341 12.13 14.11 36.57
N SER A 342 11.27 15.09 36.28
CA SER A 342 11.21 16.37 37.00
C SER A 342 10.85 16.21 38.48
N ARG A 343 10.08 15.18 38.85
CA ARG A 343 9.67 14.93 40.24
C ARG A 343 10.66 14.11 41.06
N PHE A 344 11.37 13.16 40.46
CA PHE A 344 12.30 12.28 41.19
C PHE A 344 13.79 12.64 41.00
N GLY A 345 14.11 13.55 40.08
CA GLY A 345 15.35 14.33 40.11
C GLY A 345 16.63 13.59 39.72
N SER A 346 16.55 12.59 38.82
CA SER A 346 17.71 11.79 38.42
C SER A 346 17.68 11.40 36.93
N THR A 347 18.80 11.59 36.24
CA THR A 347 19.04 11.05 34.88
C THR A 347 19.55 9.60 34.94
N PRO A 348 18.96 8.66 34.17
CA PRO A 348 19.53 7.33 34.01
C PRO A 348 20.93 7.41 33.37
N GLY A 349 21.96 6.93 34.07
CA GLY A 349 23.34 6.93 33.56
C GLY A 349 24.44 6.95 34.64
N GLY A 350 24.13 7.37 35.86
CA GLY A 350 25.04 7.25 37.00
C GLY A 350 25.02 5.84 37.61
N GLY A 351 26.15 5.12 37.54
CA GLY A 351 26.29 3.78 38.10
C GLY A 351 26.01 3.73 39.61
N ALA A 352 25.27 2.71 40.05
CA ALA A 352 24.98 2.41 41.47
C ALA A 352 24.43 3.59 42.31
N GLY A 353 23.55 4.43 41.76
CA GLY A 353 22.83 5.46 42.54
C GLY A 353 21.80 6.33 41.82
N GLY A 354 21.77 6.33 40.48
CA GLY A 354 21.02 7.29 39.66
C GLY A 354 19.48 7.19 39.58
N TRP A 355 18.78 6.88 40.69
CA TRP A 355 17.30 6.86 40.75
C TRP A 355 16.69 7.76 41.84
N GLY A 356 17.51 8.46 42.63
CA GLY A 356 17.04 9.35 43.69
C GLY A 356 16.11 8.64 44.69
N SER A 357 14.97 9.26 44.99
CA SER A 357 13.91 8.69 45.85
C SER A 357 12.79 7.99 45.08
N ALA A 358 12.97 7.70 43.77
CA ALA A 358 11.94 7.05 42.96
C ALA A 358 11.61 5.64 43.47
N PRO A 359 10.35 5.33 43.83
CA PRO A 359 9.96 3.97 44.23
C PRO A 359 10.20 2.96 43.08
N ALA A 360 10.60 1.73 43.41
CA ALA A 360 10.92 0.69 42.42
C ALA A 360 9.78 0.36 41.42
N ALA A 361 8.53 0.73 41.73
CA ALA A 361 7.42 0.67 40.78
C ALA A 361 7.48 1.77 39.70
N VAL A 362 7.86 3.00 40.06
CA VAL A 362 8.11 4.09 39.10
C VAL A 362 9.27 3.74 38.19
N GLN A 363 10.37 3.24 38.76
CA GLN A 363 11.55 2.81 37.99
C GLN A 363 11.16 1.78 36.91
N ARG A 364 10.43 0.73 37.30
CA ARG A 364 9.94 -0.30 36.36
C ARG A 364 8.97 0.26 35.31
N LEU A 365 8.06 1.17 35.68
CA LEU A 365 7.14 1.79 34.71
C LEU A 365 7.86 2.70 33.71
N TYR A 366 8.84 3.49 34.17
CA TYR A 366 9.63 4.36 33.30
C TYR A 366 10.43 3.53 32.28
N THR A 367 11.09 2.45 32.72
CA THR A 367 11.80 1.52 31.81
C THR A 367 10.83 0.76 30.89
N ALA A 368 9.69 0.29 31.39
CA ALA A 368 8.70 -0.44 30.56
C ALA A 368 7.94 0.45 29.57
N SER A 369 8.01 1.78 29.73
CA SER A 369 7.40 2.76 28.83
C SER A 369 8.33 3.23 27.71
N ASP A 370 9.60 2.80 27.73
CA ASP A 370 10.67 3.23 26.83
C ASP A 370 10.81 4.78 26.77
N CYS A 371 10.63 5.43 27.93
CA CYS A 371 10.57 6.89 28.06
C CYS A 371 11.76 7.63 27.44
N ASP A 372 12.96 7.04 27.50
CA ASP A 372 14.18 7.63 26.94
C ASP A 372 14.09 7.74 25.40
N THR A 373 13.45 6.77 24.74
CA THR A 373 13.18 6.76 23.29
C THR A 373 12.02 7.69 22.93
N VAL A 374 10.95 7.70 23.74
CA VAL A 374 9.74 8.52 23.53
C VAL A 374 10.02 10.03 23.61
N VAL A 375 11.03 10.43 24.39
CA VAL A 375 11.40 11.85 24.57
C VAL A 375 12.41 12.37 23.52
N CYS A 376 13.21 11.50 22.87
CA CYS A 376 14.18 11.92 21.83
C CYS A 376 13.55 12.78 20.70
N PRO A 377 12.36 12.49 20.13
CA PRO A 377 11.74 13.32 19.09
C PRO A 377 11.30 14.68 19.61
N TYR A 378 10.64 14.73 20.77
CA TYR A 378 10.17 15.96 21.40
C TYR A 378 11.33 16.93 21.69
N TRP A 379 12.47 16.43 22.17
CA TRP A 379 13.67 17.26 22.35
C TRP A 379 14.32 17.68 21.03
N ARG A 380 14.24 16.88 19.96
CA ARG A 380 14.74 17.27 18.62
C ARG A 380 13.91 18.41 18.03
N GLU A 381 12.60 18.38 18.22
CA GLU A 381 11.66 19.42 17.78
C GLU A 381 11.74 20.69 18.64
N ALA A 382 11.73 20.56 19.97
CA ALA A 382 11.75 21.71 20.89
C ALA A 382 13.11 22.42 20.99
N TYR A 383 14.23 21.74 20.68
CA TYR A 383 15.58 22.28 20.90
C TYR A 383 16.52 22.20 19.67
N GLY A 384 16.04 21.76 18.50
CA GLY A 384 16.68 22.03 17.20
C GLY A 384 18.09 21.44 16.97
N ILE A 385 18.31 20.17 17.33
CA ILE A 385 19.63 19.52 17.23
C ILE A 385 19.84 18.82 15.88
N VAL A 386 20.93 19.14 15.18
CA VAL A 386 21.32 18.58 13.87
C VAL A 386 22.55 17.64 13.99
N PRO A 387 22.64 16.53 13.22
CA PRO A 387 23.82 15.65 13.25
C PRO A 387 25.00 16.19 12.43
N PHE A 388 26.19 16.19 13.03
CA PHE A 388 27.54 16.32 12.44
C PHE A 388 27.76 17.26 11.23
N GLY A 389 28.37 18.43 11.52
CA GLY A 389 29.15 19.18 10.52
C GLY A 389 29.11 20.70 10.71
N LEU A 390 30.28 21.29 11.02
CA LEU A 390 30.57 22.74 11.05
C LEU A 390 29.91 23.61 12.16
N ASP A 391 30.80 24.13 13.01
CA ASP A 391 30.80 25.37 13.81
C ASP A 391 29.65 25.75 14.78
N TRP A 392 30.00 26.46 15.86
CA TRP A 392 29.11 26.94 16.92
C TRP A 392 28.62 28.37 16.65
N GLY A 393 27.64 28.52 15.77
CA GLY A 393 27.03 29.81 15.47
C GLY A 393 26.44 30.53 16.71
N THR A 394 27.01 31.70 17.02
CA THR A 394 26.44 32.87 17.75
C THR A 394 25.61 32.69 19.03
N ALA A 395 25.55 31.49 19.64
CA ALA A 395 24.93 31.30 20.96
C ALA A 395 25.60 32.18 22.03
N ASP A 396 24.83 32.89 22.86
CA ASP A 396 25.38 33.73 23.93
C ASP A 396 26.01 32.90 25.06
N ALA A 397 26.65 33.58 26.02
CA ALA A 397 27.32 32.90 27.13
C ALA A 397 26.34 32.17 28.08
N ALA A 398 25.13 32.71 28.26
CA ALA A 398 24.10 32.12 29.12
C ALA A 398 23.50 30.83 28.52
N THR A 399 23.32 30.81 27.20
CA THR A 399 22.89 29.63 26.44
C THR A 399 23.97 28.54 26.48
N ARG A 400 25.24 28.93 26.30
CA ARG A 400 26.38 28.00 26.42
C ARG A 400 26.51 27.40 27.82
N ASP A 401 26.32 28.16 28.91
CA ASP A 401 26.39 27.59 30.27
C ASP A 401 25.14 26.78 30.69
N ARG A 402 24.02 26.92 29.98
CA ARG A 402 22.90 25.96 30.09
C ARG A 402 23.19 24.63 29.38
N TRP A 403 24.03 24.64 28.34
CA TRP A 403 24.40 23.45 27.58
C TRP A 403 25.63 22.70 28.16
N SER A 404 26.38 23.32 29.08
CA SER A 404 27.62 22.77 29.65
C SER A 404 27.42 21.72 30.76
N ARG A 405 26.21 21.62 31.34
CA ARG A 405 25.91 20.77 32.52
C ARG A 405 25.29 19.42 32.09
N PRO A 406 25.47 18.33 32.87
CA PRO A 406 25.69 17.00 32.30
C PRO A 406 24.43 16.30 31.71
N ARG A 407 24.16 16.56 30.43
CA ARG A 407 23.22 15.79 29.57
C ARG A 407 23.93 14.97 28.47
N THR A 408 25.24 14.79 28.56
CA THR A 408 26.09 14.14 27.53
C THR A 408 25.83 12.65 27.32
N ALA A 409 25.19 11.96 28.28
CA ALA A 409 24.86 10.53 28.16
C ALA A 409 23.69 10.30 27.18
N ALA A 410 22.54 10.95 27.40
CA ALA A 410 21.33 10.74 26.60
C ALA A 410 21.54 11.01 25.10
N LYS A 411 22.38 12.01 24.75
CA LYS A 411 22.72 12.33 23.36
C LYS A 411 23.35 11.13 22.62
N LYS A 412 24.19 10.32 23.27
CA LYS A 412 24.79 9.13 22.66
C LYS A 412 23.80 7.98 22.46
N THR A 413 22.69 7.94 23.20
CA THR A 413 21.69 6.86 23.11
C THR A 413 20.73 7.07 21.94
N CYS A 414 20.26 8.31 21.70
CA CYS A 414 19.35 8.60 20.57
C CYS A 414 19.99 8.34 19.18
N ASP A 415 21.32 8.27 19.08
CA ASP A 415 22.07 8.10 17.82
C ASP A 415 22.29 6.63 17.39
N LEU A 416 21.94 5.63 18.22
CA LEU A 416 22.33 4.22 18.03
C LEU A 416 21.16 3.22 17.79
N LEU A 417 19.91 3.64 17.90
CA LEU A 417 18.75 2.73 18.05
C LEU A 417 17.89 2.56 16.79
N SER A 418 18.49 2.33 15.61
CA SER A 418 17.76 2.20 14.34
C SER A 418 18.16 0.98 13.50
N GLY A 419 17.77 -0.22 13.94
CA GLY A 419 17.84 -1.47 13.15
C GLY A 419 18.64 -2.60 13.82
N PRO A 420 18.51 -3.85 13.33
CA PRO A 420 19.34 -4.96 13.79
C PRO A 420 20.81 -4.72 13.38
N LEU A 421 21.74 -5.05 14.27
CA LEU A 421 23.15 -4.76 14.09
C LEU A 421 23.80 -5.73 13.08
N ASP A 422 24.68 -5.19 12.24
CA ASP A 422 25.63 -5.97 11.44
C ASP A 422 26.89 -6.28 12.30
N PRO A 423 27.91 -7.01 11.79
CA PRO A 423 29.14 -7.25 12.54
C PRO A 423 29.81 -5.97 13.02
N SER A 424 29.76 -4.90 12.21
CA SER A 424 30.28 -3.57 12.51
C SER A 424 29.59 -2.96 13.75
N GLY A 425 28.26 -2.97 13.78
CA GLY A 425 27.44 -2.45 14.87
C GLY A 425 27.55 -3.27 16.15
N CYS A 426 27.52 -4.60 16.06
CA CYS A 426 27.77 -5.50 17.20
C CYS A 426 29.15 -5.22 17.81
N GLY A 427 30.17 -5.08 16.98
CA GLY A 427 31.53 -4.78 17.41
C GLY A 427 31.70 -3.41 18.04
N ALA A 428 31.08 -2.38 17.48
CA ALA A 428 31.06 -1.03 18.06
C ALA A 428 30.39 -1.01 19.45
N LEU A 429 29.34 -1.82 19.65
CA LEU A 429 28.71 -2.00 20.97
C LEU A 429 29.67 -2.67 21.98
N VAL A 430 30.43 -3.67 21.53
CA VAL A 430 31.44 -4.37 22.34
C VAL A 430 32.57 -3.42 22.78
N ASP A 431 33.12 -2.64 21.84
CA ASP A 431 34.15 -1.63 22.11
C ASP A 431 33.66 -0.56 23.11
N ALA A 432 32.51 0.03 22.84
CA ALA A 432 32.02 1.21 23.56
C ALA A 432 31.67 0.92 25.03
N TYR A 433 31.35 -0.34 25.35
CA TYR A 433 30.89 -0.75 26.68
C TYR A 433 31.74 -1.86 27.32
N ASN A 434 32.91 -2.20 26.76
CA ASN A 434 33.78 -3.29 27.22
C ASN A 434 33.01 -4.61 27.47
N VAL A 435 32.15 -4.99 26.53
CA VAL A 435 31.26 -6.15 26.71
C VAL A 435 32.09 -7.42 26.61
N VAL A 436 32.11 -8.20 27.69
CA VAL A 436 32.77 -9.52 27.76
C VAL A 436 31.70 -10.60 27.54
N PRO A 437 31.63 -11.26 26.37
CA PRO A 437 30.62 -12.27 26.06
C PRO A 437 30.56 -13.36 27.14
N GLY A 438 29.34 -13.74 27.53
CA GLY A 438 29.10 -14.79 28.51
C GLY A 438 29.41 -14.46 29.98
N SER A 439 29.89 -13.25 30.27
CA SER A 439 29.99 -12.73 31.64
C SER A 439 28.75 -11.91 32.02
N SER A 440 28.68 -11.42 33.26
CA SER A 440 27.64 -10.47 33.65
C SER A 440 27.74 -9.18 32.85
N TYR A 441 26.78 -8.93 31.94
CA TYR A 441 26.64 -7.76 31.07
C TYR A 441 26.43 -6.40 31.82
N GLY A 442 27.14 -6.13 32.92
CA GLY A 442 26.89 -5.03 33.86
C GLY A 442 27.12 -3.61 33.30
N SER A 443 27.71 -3.51 32.10
CA SER A 443 27.90 -2.25 31.36
C SER A 443 26.84 -1.99 30.28
N LEU A 444 26.02 -2.97 29.91
CA LEU A 444 24.93 -2.79 28.94
C LEU A 444 23.60 -2.51 29.65
N THR A 445 22.89 -1.49 29.18
CA THR A 445 21.49 -1.25 29.56
C THR A 445 20.58 -2.36 29.01
N SER A 446 19.40 -2.55 29.59
CA SER A 446 18.47 -3.60 29.12
C SER A 446 18.12 -3.49 27.63
N PRO A 447 17.84 -2.29 27.05
CA PRO A 447 17.63 -2.16 25.61
C PRO A 447 18.87 -2.51 24.78
N MET A 448 20.07 -2.13 25.21
CA MET A 448 21.31 -2.46 24.50
C MET A 448 21.64 -3.96 24.57
N ARG A 449 21.36 -4.63 25.70
CA ARG A 449 21.42 -6.10 25.77
C ARG A 449 20.39 -6.73 24.83
N GLN A 450 19.14 -6.25 24.83
CA GLN A 450 18.09 -6.80 23.98
C GLN A 450 18.42 -6.63 22.48
N LEU A 451 19.08 -5.53 22.09
CA LEU A 451 19.61 -5.31 20.74
C LEU A 451 20.80 -6.23 20.42
N TYR A 452 21.73 -6.44 21.37
CA TYR A 452 22.86 -7.36 21.24
C TYR A 452 22.41 -8.82 21.06
N ASP A 453 21.51 -9.28 21.94
CA ASP A 453 20.96 -10.64 21.95
C ASP A 453 20.10 -10.90 20.69
N SER A 454 19.26 -9.94 20.27
CA SER A 454 18.40 -10.09 19.09
C SER A 454 19.11 -9.94 17.75
N SER A 455 20.31 -9.35 17.72
CA SER A 455 21.18 -9.28 16.53
C SER A 455 22.15 -10.48 16.42
N ASP A 456 22.08 -11.45 17.34
CA ASP A 456 23.01 -12.59 17.41
C ASP A 456 24.49 -12.15 17.47
N CYS A 457 24.77 -11.08 18.24
CA CYS A 457 26.10 -10.48 18.26
C CYS A 457 27.20 -11.43 18.75
N ASP A 458 26.89 -12.39 19.62
CA ASP A 458 27.80 -13.49 20.02
C ASP A 458 28.34 -14.29 18.80
N SER A 459 27.52 -14.48 17.76
CA SER A 459 27.94 -15.20 16.54
C SER A 459 28.65 -14.29 15.54
N LEU A 460 28.29 -13.00 15.50
CA LEU A 460 28.90 -12.00 14.63
C LEU A 460 30.25 -11.47 15.16
N ILE A 461 30.53 -11.58 16.47
CA ILE A 461 31.74 -11.05 17.10
C ILE A 461 33.03 -11.70 16.56
N CYS A 462 33.02 -13.01 16.25
CA CYS A 462 34.16 -13.69 15.62
C CYS A 462 34.42 -13.15 14.20
N GLN A 463 33.39 -12.73 13.46
CA GLN A 463 33.58 -12.08 12.15
C GLN A 463 34.13 -10.66 12.30
N TYR A 464 33.58 -9.88 13.25
CA TYR A 464 34.03 -8.52 13.53
C TYR A 464 35.50 -8.47 13.98
N TRP A 465 35.90 -9.30 14.96
CA TRP A 465 37.28 -9.35 15.41
C TRP A 465 38.23 -9.85 14.32
N THR A 466 37.82 -10.81 13.48
CA THR A 466 38.59 -11.23 12.30
C THR A 466 38.83 -10.05 11.34
N ALA A 467 37.79 -9.28 11.02
CA ALA A 467 37.87 -8.14 10.10
C ALA A 467 38.69 -6.96 10.66
N LYS A 468 38.44 -6.58 11.93
CA LYS A 468 39.03 -5.38 12.56
C LYS A 468 40.46 -5.59 13.08
N HIS A 469 40.76 -6.77 13.62
CA HIS A 469 42.05 -7.07 14.24
C HIS A 469 42.89 -8.04 13.41
N HIS A 470 42.47 -8.33 12.17
CA HIS A 470 43.11 -9.26 11.23
C HIS A 470 43.47 -10.59 11.91
N MET A 471 42.51 -11.16 12.64
CA MET A 471 42.75 -12.35 13.46
C MET A 471 42.75 -13.61 12.59
N VAL A 472 43.92 -14.23 12.43
CA VAL A 472 44.05 -15.51 11.74
C VAL A 472 43.92 -16.65 12.77
N PRO A 473 43.03 -17.64 12.57
CA PRO A 473 42.91 -18.80 13.45
C PRO A 473 44.27 -19.45 13.74
N THR A 474 44.52 -19.79 15.00
CA THR A 474 45.81 -20.27 15.57
C THR A 474 46.97 -19.26 15.67
N VAL A 475 46.92 -18.08 15.03
CA VAL A 475 48.08 -17.15 14.94
C VAL A 475 48.05 -16.01 15.98
N SER A 476 47.15 -15.04 15.82
CA SER A 476 47.21 -13.73 16.51
C SER A 476 46.61 -13.72 17.93
N TRP A 477 46.43 -14.88 18.55
CA TRP A 477 45.68 -15.03 19.82
C TRP A 477 46.51 -14.73 21.07
N GLY A 478 47.85 -14.73 20.97
CA GLY A 478 48.74 -14.30 22.06
C GLY A 478 48.78 -12.78 22.27
N SER A 479 48.59 -12.01 21.18
CA SER A 479 48.70 -10.56 21.11
C SER A 479 47.39 -9.80 21.35
N LEU A 480 46.31 -10.50 21.76
CA LEU A 480 45.10 -9.85 22.27
C LEU A 480 45.44 -8.84 23.39
N PRO A 481 44.85 -7.62 23.40
CA PRO A 481 44.94 -6.70 24.53
C PRO A 481 44.56 -7.38 25.84
N ALA A 482 45.23 -7.03 26.94
CA ALA A 482 45.07 -7.71 28.23
C ALA A 482 43.60 -7.73 28.73
N SER A 483 42.83 -6.69 28.42
CA SER A 483 41.39 -6.56 28.70
C SER A 483 40.52 -7.62 28.01
N LEU A 484 40.92 -8.15 26.86
CA LEU A 484 40.13 -9.11 26.07
C LEU A 484 40.49 -10.59 26.36
N LYS A 485 41.59 -10.84 27.07
CA LYS A 485 42.02 -12.21 27.43
C LYS A 485 40.99 -12.98 28.28
N PRO A 486 40.27 -12.36 29.26
CA PRO A 486 39.21 -13.04 30.01
C PRO A 486 38.03 -13.50 29.14
N ALA A 487 37.59 -12.66 28.19
CA ALA A 487 36.53 -13.00 27.23
C ALA A 487 36.88 -14.24 26.41
N TRP A 488 38.12 -14.28 25.92
CA TRP A 488 38.63 -15.41 25.14
C TRP A 488 38.67 -16.73 25.92
N SER A 489 39.09 -16.69 27.19
CA SER A 489 39.06 -17.86 28.07
C SER A 489 37.65 -18.45 28.23
N TRP A 490 36.61 -17.60 28.31
CA TRP A 490 35.22 -18.05 28.37
C TRP A 490 34.75 -18.66 27.04
N VAL A 491 35.01 -18.00 25.90
CA VAL A 491 34.64 -18.52 24.58
C VAL A 491 35.24 -19.90 24.34
N ARG A 492 36.54 -20.08 24.63
CA ARG A 492 37.22 -21.39 24.51
C ARG A 492 36.62 -22.44 25.46
N ALA A 493 36.27 -22.08 26.69
CA ALA A 493 35.65 -23.00 27.65
C ALA A 493 34.20 -23.39 27.28
N SER A 494 33.48 -22.54 26.54
CA SER A 494 32.08 -22.74 26.15
C SER A 494 31.85 -23.81 25.07
N GLY A 495 32.91 -24.37 24.47
CA GLY A 495 32.83 -25.34 23.37
C GLY A 495 32.40 -24.75 22.02
N ARG A 496 32.02 -23.47 21.94
CA ARG A 496 31.67 -22.77 20.69
C ARG A 496 32.93 -22.40 19.91
N ASN A 497 33.51 -23.37 19.20
CA ASN A 497 34.83 -23.19 18.60
C ASN A 497 34.81 -22.40 17.27
N CYS A 498 35.28 -21.15 17.27
CA CYS A 498 35.44 -20.35 16.05
C CYS A 498 36.50 -20.89 15.07
N ASP A 499 37.31 -21.90 15.44
CA ASP A 499 38.16 -22.64 14.49
C ASP A 499 37.34 -23.24 13.32
N ALA A 500 36.05 -23.53 13.52
CA ALA A 500 35.17 -24.14 12.53
C ALA A 500 34.72 -23.20 11.39
N MET A 501 35.08 -21.91 11.43
CA MET A 501 34.68 -20.91 10.41
C MET A 501 35.77 -20.56 9.39
N SER A 502 36.93 -21.22 9.41
CA SER A 502 38.04 -20.89 8.51
C SER A 502 37.76 -21.26 7.04
N GLY A 503 37.25 -20.31 6.26
CA GLY A 503 37.45 -20.29 4.81
C GLY A 503 38.95 -20.12 4.47
N PRO A 504 39.37 -20.39 3.22
CA PRO A 504 40.76 -20.25 2.82
C PRO A 504 41.23 -18.80 2.94
N VAL A 505 42.30 -18.55 3.70
CA VAL A 505 42.83 -17.19 3.90
C VAL A 505 43.34 -16.57 2.60
N ASP A 506 43.16 -15.26 2.47
CA ASP A 506 43.62 -14.45 1.35
C ASP A 506 45.15 -14.23 1.38
N ALA A 507 45.67 -13.46 0.42
CA ALA A 507 47.09 -13.09 0.40
C ALA A 507 47.51 -12.40 1.72
N THR A 508 46.66 -11.54 2.29
CA THR A 508 46.91 -10.84 3.55
C THR A 508 47.09 -11.81 4.73
N GLY A 509 46.16 -12.73 4.94
CA GLY A 509 46.22 -13.74 6.00
C GLY A 509 47.38 -14.72 5.81
N CYS A 510 47.69 -15.09 4.56
CA CYS A 510 48.89 -15.88 4.24
C CYS A 510 50.19 -15.14 4.54
N GLY A 511 50.26 -13.84 4.25
CA GLY A 511 51.39 -12.98 4.58
C GLY A 511 51.61 -12.81 6.08
N GLN A 512 50.52 -12.67 6.84
CA GLN A 512 50.53 -12.59 8.30
C GLN A 512 50.95 -13.92 8.94
N LEU A 513 50.49 -15.07 8.43
CA LEU A 513 50.98 -16.40 8.80
C LEU A 513 52.50 -16.51 8.64
N VAL A 514 53.02 -16.02 7.52
CA VAL A 514 54.45 -16.07 7.19
C VAL A 514 55.29 -15.23 8.15
N ALA A 515 54.88 -13.99 8.39
CA ALA A 515 55.56 -13.09 9.31
C ALA A 515 55.49 -13.57 10.78
N ALA A 516 54.33 -14.03 11.25
CA ALA A 516 54.12 -14.36 12.66
C ALA A 516 54.88 -15.61 13.14
N PHE A 517 55.12 -16.57 12.25
CA PHE A 517 55.83 -17.81 12.58
C PHE A 517 57.26 -17.88 12.04
N ASN A 518 57.77 -16.83 11.39
CA ASN A 518 59.02 -16.89 10.60
C ASN A 518 59.03 -18.10 9.64
N ILE A 519 57.91 -18.35 8.95
CA ILE A 519 57.91 -19.29 7.82
C ILE A 519 58.81 -18.67 6.76
N THR A 520 59.73 -19.46 6.23
CA THR A 520 60.56 -19.09 5.09
C THR A 520 60.06 -19.95 3.92
N PRO A 521 59.17 -19.43 3.06
CA PRO A 521 58.51 -20.24 2.03
C PRO A 521 59.49 -21.07 1.19
N GLY A 522 59.21 -22.36 1.09
CA GLY A 522 60.09 -23.33 0.45
C GLY A 522 61.31 -23.79 1.27
N TYR A 523 61.78 -23.04 2.28
CA TYR A 523 62.93 -23.44 3.12
C TYR A 523 62.53 -24.09 4.45
N GLY A 524 61.51 -23.58 5.15
CA GLY A 524 61.06 -24.14 6.43
C GLY A 524 59.80 -23.48 6.99
N MET A 525 59.04 -24.21 7.81
CA MET A 525 57.78 -23.71 8.42
C MET A 525 57.99 -22.85 9.67
N GLY A 526 59.23 -22.44 9.97
CA GLY A 526 59.55 -21.62 11.15
C GLY A 526 59.08 -22.27 12.46
N SER A 527 58.37 -21.51 13.29
CA SER A 527 57.74 -21.95 14.54
C SER A 527 56.28 -22.37 14.38
N ALA A 528 55.76 -22.54 13.16
CA ALA A 528 54.35 -22.86 12.92
C ALA A 528 53.98 -24.25 13.46
N GLY A 529 52.97 -24.32 14.32
CA GLY A 529 52.44 -25.59 14.82
C GLY A 529 51.64 -26.38 13.76
N PRO A 530 51.32 -27.66 13.99
CA PRO A 530 50.65 -28.51 13.00
C PRO A 530 49.34 -27.94 12.43
N ALA A 531 48.54 -27.26 13.25
CA ALA A 531 47.29 -26.62 12.82
C ALA A 531 47.56 -25.41 11.90
N SER A 532 48.57 -24.59 12.19
CA SER A 532 48.97 -23.45 11.36
C SER A 532 49.63 -23.90 10.06
N ILE A 533 50.41 -24.98 10.09
CA ILE A 533 50.93 -25.67 8.89
C ILE A 533 49.77 -26.19 8.02
N LYS A 534 48.69 -26.70 8.63
CA LYS A 534 47.49 -27.16 7.91
C LYS A 534 46.79 -25.99 7.21
N VAL A 535 46.47 -24.90 7.92
CA VAL A 535 45.84 -23.69 7.35
C VAL A 535 46.67 -23.10 6.20
N TYR A 536 47.99 -23.01 6.38
CA TYR A 536 48.92 -22.51 5.35
C TYR A 536 48.88 -23.35 4.06
N LYS A 537 48.79 -24.68 4.18
CA LYS A 537 48.71 -25.60 3.03
C LYS A 537 47.33 -25.59 2.37
N GLU A 538 46.26 -25.66 3.15
CA GLU A 538 44.88 -25.76 2.63
C GLU A 538 44.37 -24.45 2.01
N SER A 539 44.98 -23.31 2.37
CA SER A 539 44.64 -22.00 1.80
C SER A 539 45.50 -21.60 0.59
N ASP A 540 46.37 -22.48 0.10
CA ASP A 540 47.36 -22.20 -0.96
C ASP A 540 48.25 -20.97 -0.68
N CYS A 541 48.73 -20.85 0.55
CA CYS A 541 49.58 -19.71 0.94
C CYS A 541 50.94 -19.68 0.24
N LEU A 542 51.37 -20.78 -0.40
CA LEU A 542 52.61 -20.82 -1.18
C LEU A 542 52.53 -19.91 -2.41
N ASN A 543 51.39 -19.88 -3.11
CA ASN A 543 51.18 -18.97 -4.24
C ASN A 543 50.76 -17.57 -3.74
N ARG A 544 49.88 -17.51 -2.74
CA ARG A 544 49.29 -16.24 -2.25
C ARG A 544 50.30 -15.33 -1.53
N VAL A 545 51.37 -15.87 -0.93
CA VAL A 545 52.41 -15.04 -0.30
C VAL A 545 53.18 -14.17 -1.31
N CYS A 546 53.37 -14.64 -2.55
CA CYS A 546 54.03 -13.84 -3.59
C CYS A 546 53.23 -12.56 -3.91
N GLU A 547 51.89 -12.63 -3.90
CA GLU A 547 51.02 -11.48 -4.10
C GLU A 547 51.00 -10.53 -2.88
N TYR A 548 51.06 -11.07 -1.66
CA TYR A 548 51.23 -10.26 -0.45
C TYR A 548 52.55 -9.50 -0.47
N TRP A 549 53.65 -10.14 -0.86
CA TRP A 549 54.95 -9.50 -0.97
C TRP A 549 55.01 -8.45 -2.09
N ARG A 550 54.39 -8.71 -3.25
CA ARG A 550 54.17 -7.72 -4.31
C ARG A 550 53.49 -6.47 -3.77
N THR A 551 52.35 -6.64 -3.09
CA THR A 551 51.50 -5.52 -2.63
C THR A 551 52.05 -4.76 -1.42
N GLN A 552 52.60 -5.44 -0.41
CA GLN A 552 53.10 -4.79 0.80
C GLN A 552 54.47 -4.13 0.63
N TYR A 553 55.38 -4.79 -0.11
CA TYR A 553 56.77 -4.34 -0.24
C TYR A 553 57.07 -3.68 -1.58
N GLY A 554 56.10 -3.57 -2.49
CA GLY A 554 56.31 -3.02 -3.83
C GLY A 554 57.27 -3.85 -4.68
N VAL A 555 57.29 -5.18 -4.49
CA VAL A 555 58.13 -6.08 -5.29
C VAL A 555 57.61 -6.11 -6.72
N VAL A 556 58.44 -5.73 -7.68
CA VAL A 556 58.16 -5.84 -9.10
C VAL A 556 58.96 -7.03 -9.65
N PRO A 557 58.31 -8.13 -10.08
CA PRO A 557 58.97 -9.32 -10.61
C PRO A 557 60.07 -8.99 -11.62
N PHE A 558 61.24 -9.60 -11.45
CA PHE A 558 62.47 -9.39 -12.24
C PHE A 558 63.07 -7.97 -12.25
N VAL A 559 62.42 -6.94 -11.69
CA VAL A 559 62.90 -5.54 -11.71
C VAL A 559 63.45 -5.10 -10.37
N SER A 560 62.69 -5.27 -9.29
CA SER A 560 63.17 -4.89 -7.95
C SER A 560 62.47 -5.63 -6.82
N PHE A 561 63.20 -5.86 -5.75
CA PHE A 561 62.65 -6.34 -4.47
C PHE A 561 61.87 -5.27 -3.69
N GLY A 562 61.71 -4.05 -4.22
CA GLY A 562 61.12 -2.92 -3.48
C GLY A 562 61.74 -2.77 -2.08
N THR A 563 60.89 -2.78 -1.05
CA THR A 563 61.30 -2.75 0.37
C THR A 563 61.39 -4.14 1.03
N LEU A 564 61.33 -5.24 0.26
CA LEU A 564 61.31 -6.61 0.79
C LEU A 564 62.58 -6.87 1.64
N PRO A 565 62.43 -7.25 2.93
CA PRO A 565 63.56 -7.52 3.81
C PRO A 565 64.54 -8.55 3.25
N THR A 566 65.84 -8.32 3.45
CA THR A 566 66.91 -9.13 2.85
C THR A 566 66.81 -10.62 3.16
N TYR A 567 66.26 -11.00 4.31
CA TYR A 567 66.07 -12.41 4.70
C TYR A 567 64.91 -13.11 3.94
N LEU A 568 63.97 -12.36 3.34
CA LEU A 568 62.88 -12.91 2.52
C LEU A 568 63.25 -13.01 1.02
N ARG A 569 64.22 -12.22 0.54
CA ARG A 569 64.65 -12.24 -0.88
C ARG A 569 65.05 -13.65 -1.38
N PRO A 570 65.81 -14.46 -0.61
CA PRO A 570 66.09 -15.84 -1.00
C PRO A 570 64.83 -16.70 -1.21
N SER A 571 63.71 -16.40 -0.53
CA SER A 571 62.42 -17.11 -0.73
C SER A 571 61.66 -16.62 -1.96
N TRP A 572 61.81 -15.35 -2.33
CA TRP A 572 61.20 -14.78 -3.54
C TRP A 572 61.80 -15.41 -4.81
N ASP A 573 63.13 -15.55 -4.86
CA ASP A 573 63.82 -16.16 -5.99
C ASP A 573 63.74 -17.69 -6.01
N TYR A 574 63.19 -18.31 -4.96
CA TYR A 574 63.31 -19.76 -4.76
C TYR A 574 62.40 -20.59 -5.65
N SER A 575 63.01 -21.48 -6.42
CA SER A 575 62.33 -22.53 -7.17
C SER A 575 62.43 -23.86 -6.41
N ARG A 576 61.30 -24.38 -5.91
CA ARG A 576 61.24 -25.72 -5.27
C ARG A 576 60.04 -26.59 -5.68
N ASN A 577 59.17 -26.11 -6.56
CA ASN A 577 58.12 -26.96 -7.13
C ASN A 577 58.73 -27.86 -8.21
N ALA A 578 58.21 -29.07 -8.40
CA ALA A 578 58.58 -29.97 -9.52
C ALA A 578 58.25 -29.41 -10.93
N ILE A 579 57.76 -28.16 -10.97
CA ILE A 579 57.36 -27.37 -12.14
C ILE A 579 58.32 -26.18 -12.39
N GLY A 580 59.33 -25.97 -11.51
CA GLY A 580 60.42 -25.03 -11.72
C GLY A 580 60.15 -23.53 -11.42
N GLN A 581 58.95 -23.16 -10.98
CA GLN A 581 58.56 -21.75 -10.79
C GLN A 581 58.96 -21.17 -9.41
N ASN A 582 59.22 -19.85 -9.37
CA ASN A 582 59.46 -19.04 -8.16
C ASN A 582 58.49 -17.83 -8.10
N CYS A 583 58.57 -16.95 -7.09
CA CYS A 583 57.61 -15.83 -6.98
C CYS A 583 57.63 -14.85 -8.15
N ASN A 584 58.73 -14.76 -8.92
CA ASN A 584 58.75 -13.95 -10.15
C ASN A 584 57.86 -14.53 -11.26
N GLU A 585 57.59 -15.83 -11.26
CA GLU A 585 56.68 -16.50 -12.21
C GLU A 585 55.30 -16.84 -11.63
N LEU A 586 55.15 -16.85 -10.30
CA LEU A 586 53.91 -17.18 -9.59
C LEU A 586 53.08 -15.96 -9.16
N SER A 587 53.62 -14.73 -9.28
CA SER A 587 52.82 -13.52 -9.10
C SER A 587 51.66 -13.50 -10.10
N GLY A 588 50.42 -13.32 -9.61
CA GLY A 588 49.24 -13.14 -10.44
C GLY A 588 49.34 -11.93 -11.39
N PRO A 589 48.36 -11.75 -12.29
CA PRO A 589 48.45 -10.78 -13.39
C PRO A 589 48.92 -9.39 -12.92
N LEU A 590 49.90 -8.87 -13.64
CA LEU A 590 50.53 -7.57 -13.37
C LEU A 590 49.58 -6.40 -13.65
N GLY A 591 49.64 -5.39 -12.77
CA GLY A 591 49.00 -4.10 -13.01
C GLY A 591 49.75 -3.28 -14.06
N ALA A 592 49.10 -2.22 -14.55
CA ALA A 592 49.69 -1.28 -15.50
C ALA A 592 51.02 -0.68 -15.00
N SER A 593 51.14 -0.41 -13.71
CA SER A 593 52.36 0.01 -13.04
C SER A 593 53.53 -0.96 -13.22
N GLU A 594 53.31 -2.25 -12.98
CA GLU A 594 54.36 -3.28 -13.05
C GLU A 594 54.70 -3.65 -14.50
N CYS A 595 53.70 -3.69 -15.40
CA CYS A 595 53.95 -3.80 -16.84
C CYS A 595 54.78 -2.62 -17.36
N GLY A 596 54.48 -1.40 -16.90
CA GLY A 596 55.28 -0.21 -17.19
C GLY A 596 56.71 -0.29 -16.66
N ALA A 597 56.89 -0.78 -15.43
CA ALA A 597 58.22 -0.99 -14.84
C ALA A 597 59.04 -2.06 -15.60
N LEU A 598 58.41 -3.16 -16.06
CA LEU A 598 59.06 -4.13 -16.95
C LEU A 598 59.44 -3.49 -18.29
N GLN A 599 58.55 -2.67 -18.86
CA GLN A 599 58.77 -1.99 -20.13
C GLN A 599 59.95 -1.01 -20.06
N GLU A 600 60.11 -0.28 -18.96
CA GLU A 600 61.24 0.64 -18.77
C GLU A 600 62.54 -0.09 -18.40
N ALA A 601 62.48 -1.12 -17.53
CA ALA A 601 63.67 -1.85 -17.10
C ALA A 601 64.31 -2.71 -18.21
N PHE A 602 63.49 -3.30 -19.09
CA PHE A 602 63.95 -4.18 -20.16
C PHE A 602 63.85 -3.57 -21.58
N GLY A 603 63.37 -2.34 -21.72
CA GLY A 603 63.24 -1.68 -23.03
C GLY A 603 62.27 -2.39 -23.99
N ILE A 604 61.21 -3.00 -23.46
CA ILE A 604 60.20 -3.71 -24.26
C ILE A 604 59.40 -2.67 -25.06
N VAL A 605 59.24 -2.88 -26.37
CA VAL A 605 58.33 -2.09 -27.21
C VAL A 605 57.21 -3.04 -27.65
N PRO A 606 55.98 -2.89 -27.12
CA PRO A 606 54.85 -3.79 -27.39
C PRO A 606 54.68 -4.09 -28.88
N GLY A 607 54.59 -5.38 -29.23
CA GLY A 607 54.48 -5.85 -30.61
C GLY A 607 55.71 -5.62 -31.52
N SER A 608 56.78 -4.96 -31.06
CA SER A 608 57.92 -4.55 -31.89
C SER A 608 59.26 -5.15 -31.46
N THR A 609 59.60 -5.13 -30.17
CA THR A 609 60.82 -5.77 -29.65
C THR A 609 60.70 -6.09 -28.16
N TRP A 610 61.35 -7.16 -27.72
CA TRP A 610 61.48 -7.53 -26.31
C TRP A 610 62.63 -6.79 -25.60
N GLY A 611 63.42 -5.99 -26.31
CA GLY A 611 64.58 -5.30 -25.74
C GLY A 611 65.57 -6.28 -25.13
N SER A 612 65.89 -6.12 -23.85
CA SER A 612 66.73 -7.03 -23.06
C SER A 612 65.95 -8.09 -22.26
N ALA A 613 64.62 -8.17 -22.42
CA ALA A 613 63.77 -9.05 -21.60
C ALA A 613 64.09 -10.55 -21.80
N PRO A 614 64.49 -11.29 -20.75
CA PRO A 614 64.68 -12.74 -20.83
C PRO A 614 63.35 -13.49 -20.98
N LYS A 615 63.39 -14.74 -21.44
CA LYS A 615 62.19 -15.56 -21.72
C LYS A 615 61.21 -15.70 -20.54
N SER A 616 61.66 -15.59 -19.30
CA SER A 616 60.81 -15.55 -18.10
C SER A 616 59.98 -14.27 -18.02
N VAL A 617 60.59 -13.10 -18.26
CA VAL A 617 59.89 -11.81 -18.37
C VAL A 617 58.91 -11.82 -19.55
N GLN A 618 59.32 -12.35 -20.71
CA GLN A 618 58.43 -12.47 -21.88
C GLN A 618 57.19 -13.34 -21.58
N ARG A 619 57.37 -14.44 -20.82
CA ARG A 619 56.26 -15.29 -20.36
C ARG A 619 55.31 -14.53 -19.44
N VAL A 620 55.84 -13.84 -18.43
CA VAL A 620 55.04 -13.11 -17.42
C VAL A 620 54.35 -11.88 -18.01
N TRP A 621 54.97 -11.20 -18.98
CA TRP A 621 54.35 -10.14 -19.77
C TRP A 621 53.12 -10.66 -20.51
N GLY A 622 53.27 -11.76 -21.26
CA GLY A 622 52.18 -12.37 -22.02
C GLY A 622 51.05 -12.91 -21.13
N SER A 623 51.38 -13.64 -20.05
CA SER A 623 50.37 -14.18 -19.13
C SER A 623 49.65 -13.12 -18.30
N SER A 624 50.25 -11.93 -18.15
CA SER A 624 49.63 -10.77 -17.49
C SER A 624 48.83 -9.87 -18.43
N ASN A 625 48.80 -10.17 -19.75
CA ASN A 625 48.22 -9.29 -20.77
C ASN A 625 48.81 -7.86 -20.71
N CYS A 626 50.14 -7.75 -20.51
CA CYS A 626 50.80 -6.45 -20.33
C CYS A 626 50.68 -5.54 -21.57
N ASP A 627 50.54 -6.09 -22.78
CA ASP A 627 50.31 -5.31 -24.01
C ASP A 627 49.00 -4.50 -23.98
N GLN A 628 48.01 -4.89 -23.17
CA GLN A 628 46.80 -4.09 -22.94
C GLN A 628 46.94 -3.16 -21.72
N GLN A 629 47.59 -3.63 -20.65
CA GLN A 629 47.83 -2.83 -19.44
C GLN A 629 48.75 -1.62 -19.69
N ILE A 630 49.70 -1.74 -20.62
CA ILE A 630 50.66 -0.67 -20.94
C ILE A 630 49.98 0.57 -21.53
N CYS A 631 48.83 0.43 -22.20
CA CYS A 631 48.03 1.55 -22.69
C CYS A 631 47.56 2.46 -21.53
N THR A 632 47.18 1.86 -20.40
CA THR A 632 46.79 2.58 -19.18
C THR A 632 47.99 3.27 -18.55
N TYR A 633 49.14 2.59 -18.47
CA TYR A 633 50.39 3.15 -17.96
C TYR A 633 50.86 4.37 -18.76
N TRP A 634 50.82 4.28 -20.10
CA TRP A 634 51.19 5.38 -21.00
C TRP A 634 50.26 6.58 -20.88
N ARG A 635 48.95 6.35 -20.70
CA ARG A 635 47.99 7.40 -20.39
C ARG A 635 48.30 8.08 -19.05
N SER A 636 48.57 7.32 -17.99
CA SER A 636 48.80 7.88 -16.64
C SER A 636 50.17 8.54 -16.47
N LYS A 637 51.23 8.00 -17.08
CA LYS A 637 52.62 8.47 -16.90
C LYS A 637 53.03 9.54 -17.91
N TYR A 638 52.64 9.39 -19.17
CA TYR A 638 53.07 10.27 -20.26
C TYR A 638 51.95 11.13 -20.83
N GLY A 639 50.71 11.00 -20.32
CA GLY A 639 49.57 11.81 -20.80
C GLY A 639 49.14 11.48 -22.24
N VAL A 640 49.35 10.24 -22.70
CA VAL A 640 48.94 9.83 -24.06
C VAL A 640 47.41 9.85 -24.17
N VAL A 641 46.89 10.64 -25.10
CA VAL A 641 45.47 10.72 -25.44
C VAL A 641 45.28 10.09 -26.84
N PRO A 642 44.55 8.97 -26.96
CA PRO A 642 44.35 8.30 -28.24
C PRO A 642 43.89 9.26 -29.34
N PHE A 643 44.52 9.16 -30.52
CA PHE A 643 44.32 10.01 -31.69
C PHE A 643 44.63 11.51 -31.55
N VAL A 644 44.81 12.06 -30.34
CA VAL A 644 45.05 13.50 -30.11
C VAL A 644 46.53 13.80 -29.91
N THR A 645 47.23 13.09 -29.02
CA THR A 645 48.64 13.37 -28.71
C THR A 645 49.37 12.20 -28.06
N TYR A 646 50.67 12.07 -28.36
CA TYR A 646 51.59 11.22 -27.62
C TYR A 646 51.95 11.78 -26.23
N GLY A 647 51.51 12.99 -25.88
CA GLY A 647 51.90 13.64 -24.63
C GLY A 647 53.42 13.77 -24.52
N SER A 648 54.01 13.22 -23.46
CA SER A 648 55.46 13.13 -23.26
C SER A 648 56.06 11.74 -23.56
N LEU A 649 55.33 10.87 -24.28
CA LEU A 649 55.79 9.50 -24.61
C LEU A 649 57.09 9.53 -25.43
N PRO A 650 58.19 8.93 -24.93
CA PRO A 650 59.48 8.93 -25.61
C PRO A 650 59.40 8.43 -27.07
N PRO A 651 60.16 9.01 -28.02
CA PRO A 651 60.14 8.60 -29.43
C PRO A 651 60.44 7.12 -29.68
N SER A 652 61.13 6.43 -28.77
CA SER A 652 61.37 4.98 -28.82
C SER A 652 60.12 4.13 -28.56
N LEU A 653 59.11 4.66 -27.88
CA LEU A 653 57.85 3.97 -27.54
C LEU A 653 56.70 4.33 -28.50
N GLN A 654 56.81 5.45 -29.23
CA GLN A 654 55.85 5.84 -30.28
C GLN A 654 55.69 4.79 -31.39
N PRO A 655 56.73 4.03 -31.83
CA PRO A 655 56.57 2.86 -32.67
C PRO A 655 55.65 1.79 -32.07
N GLY A 656 55.75 1.51 -30.77
CA GLY A 656 54.85 0.58 -30.07
C GLY A 656 53.40 1.07 -30.09
N TRP A 657 53.18 2.35 -29.77
CA TRP A 657 51.85 2.97 -29.89
C TRP A 657 51.25 2.85 -31.30
N ASN A 658 52.07 2.99 -32.34
CA ASN A 658 51.63 2.90 -33.73
C ASN A 658 51.56 1.46 -34.28
N HIS A 659 52.31 0.51 -33.75
CA HIS A 659 52.17 -0.90 -34.12
C HIS A 659 50.86 -1.47 -33.55
N LEU A 660 50.48 -1.04 -32.35
CA LEU A 660 49.16 -1.18 -31.74
C LEU A 660 48.06 -0.30 -32.41
N ARG A 661 48.18 -0.11 -33.73
CA ARG A 661 47.23 0.55 -34.64
C ARG A 661 47.04 -0.22 -35.96
N ALA A 662 47.91 -1.18 -36.27
CA ALA A 662 47.98 -1.84 -37.58
C ALA A 662 47.78 -3.37 -37.48
N GLY A 663 46.54 -3.83 -37.58
CA GLY A 663 46.20 -5.21 -37.95
C GLY A 663 46.37 -6.32 -36.89
N SER A 664 46.80 -6.01 -35.66
CA SER A 664 46.80 -6.97 -34.55
C SER A 664 45.60 -6.75 -33.62
N ASN A 665 45.16 -7.81 -32.92
CA ASN A 665 44.04 -7.72 -31.95
C ASN A 665 44.38 -6.93 -30.67
N LEU A 666 45.62 -6.46 -30.53
CA LEU A 666 46.08 -5.60 -29.44
C LEU A 666 46.23 -4.17 -29.96
N THR A 667 45.38 -3.27 -29.48
CA THR A 667 45.30 -1.91 -30.01
C THR A 667 44.99 -0.91 -28.90
N CYS A 668 46.00 -0.17 -28.42
CA CYS A 668 45.76 1.03 -27.60
C CYS A 668 44.93 2.10 -28.35
N ASN A 669 44.81 1.95 -29.67
CA ASN A 669 44.01 2.80 -30.55
C ASN A 669 42.63 2.20 -30.92
N THR A 670 42.22 1.01 -30.45
CA THR A 670 40.77 0.71 -30.45
C THR A 670 40.15 1.29 -29.19
N LEU A 671 39.10 2.06 -29.40
CA LEU A 671 38.20 2.49 -28.35
C LEU A 671 37.23 1.33 -28.08
N SER A 672 37.78 0.23 -27.54
CA SER A 672 37.11 -1.05 -27.27
C SER A 672 36.89 -1.31 -25.77
N GLY A 673 37.41 -0.43 -24.90
CA GLY A 673 36.73 -0.08 -23.68
C GLY A 673 35.83 1.13 -23.99
N PRO A 674 34.57 1.17 -23.49
CA PRO A 674 33.70 2.31 -23.73
C PRO A 674 34.34 3.59 -23.19
N LEU A 675 34.34 4.67 -23.98
CA LEU A 675 34.64 6.00 -23.46
C LEU A 675 33.64 6.33 -22.35
N ASP A 676 34.14 6.53 -21.14
CA ASP A 676 33.31 6.93 -20.02
C ASP A 676 32.73 8.35 -20.21
N ALA A 677 31.80 8.72 -19.35
CA ALA A 677 31.12 10.01 -19.41
C ALA A 677 32.10 11.20 -19.34
N ALA A 678 33.19 11.10 -18.55
CA ALA A 678 34.18 12.19 -18.46
C ALA A 678 35.03 12.29 -19.73
N ALA A 679 35.41 11.16 -20.35
CA ALA A 679 36.16 11.16 -21.60
C ALA A 679 35.33 11.66 -22.80
N CYS A 680 34.07 11.23 -22.94
CA CYS A 680 33.15 11.81 -23.93
C CYS A 680 32.86 13.30 -23.64
N GLY A 681 32.77 13.68 -22.35
CA GLY A 681 32.61 15.06 -21.90
C GLY A 681 33.77 15.96 -22.33
N ALA A 682 35.01 15.56 -22.05
CA ALA A 682 36.20 16.31 -22.42
C ALA A 682 36.33 16.51 -23.94
N VAL A 683 35.95 15.53 -24.76
CA VAL A 683 35.96 15.67 -26.23
C VAL A 683 34.78 16.51 -26.73
N SER A 684 33.63 16.51 -26.06
CA SER A 684 32.52 17.43 -26.32
C SER A 684 32.90 18.88 -26.03
N ASP A 685 33.42 19.16 -24.83
CA ASP A 685 33.84 20.48 -24.39
C ASP A 685 35.03 21.04 -25.22
N LEU A 686 35.92 20.18 -25.74
CA LEU A 686 37.09 20.60 -26.53
C LEU A 686 36.78 20.87 -28.01
N TYR A 687 35.78 20.19 -28.58
CA TYR A 687 35.45 20.25 -30.02
C TYR A 687 34.02 20.73 -30.31
N ASP A 688 33.28 21.27 -29.33
CA ASP A 688 31.89 21.75 -29.45
C ASP A 688 30.90 20.69 -30.02
N VAL A 689 31.03 19.43 -29.58
CA VAL A 689 30.26 18.29 -30.14
C VAL A 689 28.96 18.06 -29.37
N PHE A 690 27.81 18.18 -30.04
CA PHE A 690 26.47 18.03 -29.47
C PHE A 690 25.72 16.85 -30.13
N PRO A 691 25.52 15.71 -29.43
CA PRO A 691 24.90 14.48 -29.96
C PRO A 691 23.60 14.67 -30.73
N GLY A 692 23.67 14.52 -32.06
CA GLY A 692 22.52 14.64 -32.96
C GLY A 692 22.15 16.07 -33.34
N VAL A 693 22.91 17.08 -32.91
CA VAL A 693 22.68 18.50 -33.22
C VAL A 693 23.87 19.08 -34.01
N SER A 694 25.10 18.82 -33.59
CA SER A 694 26.31 19.39 -34.21
C SER A 694 27.54 18.50 -33.96
N TRP A 695 28.45 18.46 -34.95
CA TRP A 695 29.78 17.85 -34.81
C TRP A 695 30.88 18.85 -34.43
N GLY A 696 30.53 20.13 -34.25
CA GLY A 696 31.45 21.22 -33.92
C GLY A 696 32.70 21.23 -34.81
N ARG A 697 33.86 21.10 -34.17
CA ARG A 697 35.21 21.05 -34.76
C ARG A 697 35.75 19.61 -34.92
N LEU A 698 34.93 18.58 -34.72
CA LEU A 698 35.34 17.16 -34.82
C LEU A 698 35.37 16.67 -36.28
N ASP A 699 36.46 16.97 -36.98
CA ASP A 699 36.72 16.55 -38.35
C ASP A 699 37.02 15.03 -38.48
N GLY A 700 36.88 14.50 -39.69
CA GLY A 700 37.14 13.10 -40.05
C GLY A 700 35.89 12.22 -40.01
N ALA A 701 35.77 11.31 -40.97
CA ALA A 701 34.73 10.27 -40.95
C ALA A 701 35.03 9.22 -39.86
N GLU A 702 36.30 8.87 -39.68
CA GLU A 702 36.77 7.89 -38.70
C GLU A 702 36.53 8.36 -37.26
N ALA A 703 36.80 9.64 -36.94
CA ALA A 703 36.55 10.20 -35.61
C ALA A 703 35.05 10.18 -35.24
N ARG A 704 34.17 10.52 -36.20
CA ARG A 704 32.71 10.51 -36.02
C ARG A 704 32.13 9.09 -35.93
N ALA A 705 32.71 8.14 -36.67
CA ALA A 705 32.41 6.71 -36.53
C ALA A 705 32.84 6.19 -35.14
N ALA A 706 34.06 6.53 -34.70
CA ALA A 706 34.61 6.14 -33.40
C ALA A 706 33.78 6.69 -32.21
N TRP A 707 33.42 7.97 -32.26
CA TRP A 707 32.51 8.63 -31.30
C TRP A 707 31.17 7.89 -31.18
N THR A 708 30.58 7.55 -32.33
CA THR A 708 29.29 6.86 -32.39
C THR A 708 29.39 5.42 -31.89
N ALA A 709 30.42 4.68 -32.30
CA ALA A 709 30.67 3.30 -31.87
C ALA A 709 30.92 3.17 -30.36
N ASN A 710 31.42 4.23 -29.71
CA ASN A 710 31.64 4.29 -28.27
C ASN A 710 30.41 4.67 -27.45
N GLY A 711 29.28 4.95 -28.10
CA GLY A 711 28.09 5.40 -27.40
C GLY A 711 28.28 6.75 -26.70
N CYS A 712 29.20 7.62 -27.17
CA CYS A 712 29.37 8.95 -26.58
C CYS A 712 28.08 9.79 -26.65
N ASN A 713 27.21 9.52 -27.63
CA ASN A 713 25.86 10.11 -27.68
C ASN A 713 25.03 9.81 -26.41
N SER A 714 25.14 8.60 -25.86
CA SER A 714 24.50 8.20 -24.60
C SER A 714 25.34 8.60 -23.37
N HIS A 715 26.66 8.44 -23.40
CA HIS A 715 27.52 8.79 -22.27
C HIS A 715 27.59 10.30 -22.02
N LEU A 716 27.37 11.16 -23.03
CA LEU A 716 27.30 12.61 -22.82
C LEU A 716 25.99 13.05 -22.15
N CYS A 717 24.84 12.46 -22.49
CA CYS A 717 23.60 12.72 -21.74
C CYS A 717 23.73 12.25 -20.26
N SER A 718 24.62 11.30 -19.94
CA SER A 718 25.05 10.98 -18.55
C SER A 718 26.11 11.93 -17.98
N HIS A 719 27.04 12.44 -18.80
CA HIS A 719 28.06 13.42 -18.37
C HIS A 719 27.41 14.74 -17.95
N TRP A 720 26.49 15.25 -18.75
CA TRP A 720 25.73 16.47 -18.45
C TRP A 720 24.86 16.27 -17.21
N ALA A 721 24.28 15.08 -17.02
CA ALA A 721 23.57 14.74 -15.80
C ALA A 721 24.47 14.86 -14.55
N ALA A 722 25.71 14.35 -14.61
CA ALA A 722 26.69 14.54 -13.53
C ALA A 722 27.18 16.00 -13.38
N LYS A 723 27.45 16.70 -14.50
CA LYS A 723 27.98 18.08 -14.57
C LYS A 723 26.98 19.14 -14.07
N TYR A 724 25.68 18.83 -14.07
CA TYR A 724 24.60 19.72 -13.63
C TYR A 724 23.72 19.13 -12.49
N GLU A 725 24.19 18.09 -11.79
CA GLU A 725 23.47 17.41 -10.69
C GLU A 725 22.03 16.93 -11.00
N ILE A 726 21.76 16.61 -12.27
CA ILE A 726 20.52 15.98 -12.72
C ILE A 726 20.66 14.48 -12.46
N LYS A 727 19.73 13.86 -11.74
CA LYS A 727 19.87 12.45 -11.34
C LYS A 727 19.66 11.52 -12.54
N PRO A 728 20.63 10.66 -12.91
CA PRO A 728 20.42 9.66 -13.96
C PRO A 728 19.39 8.61 -13.51
N TRP A 729 18.47 8.23 -14.40
CA TRP A 729 17.50 7.16 -14.15
C TRP A 729 18.18 5.79 -14.05
N VAL A 730 17.76 4.98 -13.07
CA VAL A 730 18.19 3.58 -12.94
C VAL A 730 17.58 2.75 -14.06
N SER A 731 18.42 2.04 -14.83
CA SER A 731 17.97 1.26 -15.99
C SER A 731 17.59 -0.19 -15.64
N TYR A 732 16.29 -0.47 -15.64
CA TYR A 732 15.71 -1.81 -15.79
C TYR A 732 14.76 -1.79 -17.00
N GLY A 733 14.72 -2.77 -17.90
CA GLY A 733 15.57 -3.95 -18.10
C GLY A 733 15.16 -4.60 -19.44
N ARG A 734 15.96 -5.53 -20.00
CA ARG A 734 15.56 -6.22 -21.24
C ARG A 734 14.31 -7.09 -20.98
N LEU A 735 13.19 -6.75 -21.62
CA LEU A 735 12.10 -7.69 -21.82
C LEU A 735 12.57 -8.78 -22.78
N ASN A 736 12.54 -10.04 -22.35
CA ASN A 736 12.87 -11.18 -23.21
C ASN A 736 11.72 -11.46 -24.18
N GLU A 737 12.06 -11.87 -25.40
CA GLU A 737 11.12 -12.12 -26.49
C GLU A 737 10.41 -13.47 -26.35
N ALA A 738 9.10 -13.48 -26.10
CA ALA A 738 8.18 -14.58 -26.42
C ALA A 738 6.70 -14.15 -26.23
N GLY A 739 5.78 -14.64 -27.06
CA GLY A 739 4.35 -14.70 -26.68
C GLY A 739 3.36 -13.70 -27.32
N SER A 740 3.30 -13.68 -28.65
CA SER A 740 2.10 -13.41 -29.49
C SER A 740 0.77 -12.97 -28.80
N VAL A 741 0.31 -11.73 -29.05
CA VAL A 741 -1.12 -11.43 -29.29
C VAL A 741 -1.29 -10.33 -30.37
N ASN A 742 -1.96 -10.69 -31.48
CA ASN A 742 -2.63 -9.87 -32.51
C ASN A 742 -2.17 -8.41 -32.79
N ALA A 743 -1.45 -8.22 -33.90
CA ALA A 743 -1.21 -6.92 -34.52
C ALA A 743 -2.38 -6.48 -35.42
N ALA A 744 -3.38 -5.76 -34.88
CA ALA A 744 -4.58 -5.39 -35.65
C ALA A 744 -5.24 -4.02 -35.30
N ARG A 745 -4.47 -2.94 -35.08
CA ARG A 745 -4.90 -1.52 -35.30
C ARG A 745 -3.76 -0.51 -35.08
N ARG A 746 -3.27 0.10 -36.16
CA ARG A 746 -2.53 1.38 -36.17
C ARG A 746 -2.92 2.16 -37.44
N ARG A 747 -3.61 3.30 -37.30
CA ARG A 747 -3.75 4.38 -38.31
C ARG A 747 -4.08 5.69 -37.58
N SER A 748 -3.57 6.81 -38.10
CA SER A 748 -3.40 8.10 -37.40
C SER A 748 -2.49 8.01 -36.16
N TRP A 749 -1.52 8.89 -35.96
CA TRP A 749 -1.11 10.08 -36.73
C TRP A 749 0.31 9.90 -37.29
N ASP A 750 0.55 10.35 -38.52
CA ASP A 750 1.87 10.35 -39.16
C ASP A 750 2.48 11.76 -39.18
N TRP A 751 3.73 11.88 -38.73
CA TRP A 751 4.71 12.88 -39.17
C TRP A 751 5.99 12.11 -39.55
N PRO A 752 6.87 12.65 -40.41
CA PRO A 752 7.67 11.84 -41.33
C PRO A 752 8.75 10.99 -40.65
N ARG A 753 8.94 9.76 -41.16
CA ARG A 753 10.02 8.88 -40.73
C ARG A 753 11.39 9.45 -41.10
N VAL A 754 12.34 9.29 -40.18
CA VAL A 754 13.77 9.20 -40.48
C VAL A 754 14.21 7.78 -40.13
N ASP A 755 14.20 6.89 -41.13
CA ASP A 755 14.60 5.50 -40.97
C ASP A 755 16.14 5.39 -40.95
N ASN A 756 16.79 5.44 -39.76
CA ASN A 756 18.00 4.68 -39.42
C ASN A 756 18.55 4.96 -38.00
N GLY A 757 18.51 3.94 -37.12
CA GLY A 757 19.51 3.65 -36.06
C GLY A 757 19.69 4.60 -34.86
N ASN A 758 19.56 5.91 -35.03
CA ASN A 758 20.00 6.90 -34.03
C ASN A 758 18.90 7.24 -33.00
N ARG A 759 19.13 6.88 -31.73
CA ARG A 759 18.44 7.51 -30.59
C ARG A 759 19.18 8.78 -30.21
N THR A 760 18.78 9.92 -30.76
CA THR A 760 19.19 11.23 -30.22
C THR A 760 18.40 11.52 -28.94
N CYS A 761 18.89 12.41 -28.08
CA CYS A 761 18.22 12.73 -26.80
C CYS A 761 16.88 13.51 -26.97
N ASN A 762 16.38 13.69 -28.21
CA ASN A 762 15.07 14.30 -28.53
C ASN A 762 13.86 13.52 -27.99
N SER A 763 14.01 12.24 -27.60
CA SER A 763 12.93 11.48 -26.94
C SER A 763 12.76 11.80 -25.45
N LEU A 764 13.39 12.85 -24.94
CA LEU A 764 13.30 13.31 -23.54
C LEU A 764 12.36 14.51 -23.34
N ALA A 765 11.64 14.95 -24.38
CA ALA A 765 10.64 16.02 -24.27
C ALA A 765 9.48 15.58 -23.34
N GLY A 766 9.50 16.06 -22.09
CA GLY A 766 8.49 15.76 -21.05
C GLY A 766 9.02 15.10 -19.76
N LEU A 767 10.32 15.24 -19.41
CA LEU A 767 10.95 14.40 -18.36
C LEU A 767 11.84 15.09 -17.31
N LEU A 768 11.89 16.43 -17.19
CA LEU A 768 12.44 17.06 -15.98
C LEU A 768 11.44 16.91 -14.81
N ASP A 769 11.93 16.43 -13.66
CA ASP A 769 11.15 16.35 -12.42
C ASP A 769 11.20 17.66 -11.62
N SER A 770 10.53 17.72 -10.46
CA SER A 770 10.53 18.91 -9.61
C SER A 770 11.93 19.30 -9.12
N ASP A 771 12.77 18.35 -8.67
CA ASP A 771 14.17 18.64 -8.30
C ASP A 771 14.97 19.24 -9.47
N SER A 772 14.81 18.68 -10.68
CA SER A 772 15.53 19.14 -11.87
C SER A 772 15.01 20.48 -12.40
N CYS A 773 13.70 20.66 -12.54
CA CYS A 773 13.08 21.95 -12.88
C CYS A 773 13.41 23.03 -11.86
N GLY A 774 13.43 22.69 -10.57
CA GLY A 774 13.80 23.57 -9.47
C GLY A 774 15.24 24.04 -9.52
N LYS A 775 16.19 23.10 -9.65
CA LYS A 775 17.62 23.41 -9.86
C LYS A 775 17.84 24.26 -11.11
N LEU A 776 17.17 23.94 -12.22
CA LEU A 776 17.32 24.67 -13.48
C LEU A 776 16.71 26.08 -13.39
N THR A 777 15.63 26.25 -12.63
CA THR A 777 15.06 27.56 -12.26
C THR A 777 16.07 28.40 -11.51
N GLU A 778 16.66 27.87 -10.44
CA GLU A 778 17.61 28.61 -9.60
C GLU A 778 18.93 28.91 -10.31
N TYR A 779 19.51 27.93 -11.02
CA TYR A 779 20.81 28.05 -11.68
C TYR A 779 20.84 29.15 -12.74
N PHE A 780 19.78 29.23 -13.55
CA PHE A 780 19.63 30.29 -14.55
C PHE A 780 18.91 31.54 -14.03
N GLY A 781 18.46 31.57 -12.77
CA GLY A 781 17.68 32.68 -12.23
C GLY A 781 16.35 32.90 -12.95
N VAL A 782 15.73 31.82 -13.46
CA VAL A 782 14.38 31.86 -14.04
C VAL A 782 13.39 32.26 -12.96
N GLN A 783 12.46 33.13 -13.32
CA GLN A 783 11.32 33.51 -12.52
C GLN A 783 10.07 33.24 -13.35
N PRO A 784 9.39 32.10 -13.15
CA PRO A 784 8.10 31.76 -13.78
C PRO A 784 7.16 32.96 -13.87
N GLY A 785 6.75 33.31 -15.10
CA GLY A 785 5.89 34.47 -15.38
C GLY A 785 6.53 35.87 -15.35
N PHE A 786 7.83 36.00 -15.06
CA PHE A 786 8.54 37.30 -14.95
C PHE A 786 9.78 37.42 -15.84
N THR A 787 10.74 36.49 -15.73
CA THR A 787 11.99 36.54 -16.49
C THR A 787 12.58 35.16 -16.72
N TRP A 788 13.26 35.00 -17.85
CA TRP A 788 14.01 33.80 -18.20
C TRP A 788 15.43 33.79 -17.62
N GLY A 789 15.85 34.89 -16.97
CA GLY A 789 17.17 34.99 -16.34
C GLY A 789 18.31 34.87 -17.37
N SER A 790 19.27 33.99 -17.11
CA SER A 790 20.43 33.68 -17.97
C SER A 790 20.27 32.38 -18.77
N ILE A 791 19.05 31.83 -18.87
CA ILE A 791 18.80 30.56 -19.59
C ILE A 791 19.10 30.69 -21.09
N THR A 792 19.67 29.64 -21.68
CA THR A 792 19.86 29.58 -23.14
C THR A 792 18.55 29.22 -23.86
N GLY A 793 18.49 29.37 -25.18
CA GLY A 793 17.29 29.02 -25.96
C GLY A 793 16.91 27.55 -25.83
N GLU A 794 17.91 26.68 -25.83
CA GLU A 794 17.78 25.21 -25.75
C GLU A 794 17.35 24.75 -24.35
N ALA A 795 17.93 25.38 -23.31
CA ALA A 795 17.51 25.13 -21.93
C ALA A 795 16.09 25.64 -21.67
N ARG A 796 15.68 26.75 -22.30
CA ARG A 796 14.31 27.26 -22.27
C ARG A 796 13.32 26.34 -22.97
N GLU A 797 13.67 25.79 -24.13
CA GLU A 797 12.85 24.78 -24.81
C GLU A 797 12.68 23.53 -23.93
N MET A 798 13.74 23.06 -23.27
CA MET A 798 13.68 21.93 -22.33
C MET A 798 12.80 22.23 -21.10
N TYR A 799 12.85 23.46 -20.57
CA TYR A 799 12.05 23.93 -19.45
C TYR A 799 10.54 23.91 -19.79
N VAL A 800 10.16 24.50 -20.92
CA VAL A 800 8.78 24.55 -21.40
C VAL A 800 8.27 23.15 -21.76
N ALA A 801 9.05 22.36 -22.50
CA ALA A 801 8.69 21.00 -22.89
C ALA A 801 8.55 20.02 -21.71
N SER A 802 9.12 20.35 -20.55
CA SER A 802 9.00 19.56 -19.31
C SER A 802 8.02 20.14 -18.29
N THR A 803 7.16 21.09 -18.71
CA THR A 803 6.17 21.78 -17.88
C THR A 803 6.74 22.32 -16.56
N CYS A 804 7.97 22.86 -16.60
CA CYS A 804 8.70 23.21 -15.39
C CYS A 804 8.02 24.30 -14.53
N ASP A 805 7.20 25.18 -15.10
CA ASP A 805 6.37 26.14 -14.36
C ASP A 805 5.39 25.47 -13.38
N VAL A 806 5.01 24.21 -13.60
CA VAL A 806 4.23 23.38 -12.67
C VAL A 806 5.15 22.68 -11.68
N ASN A 807 6.18 22.01 -12.18
CA ASN A 807 7.07 21.17 -11.38
C ASN A 807 7.92 21.97 -10.36
N VAL A 808 8.19 23.25 -10.65
CA VAL A 808 8.89 24.17 -9.74
C VAL A 808 8.07 24.52 -8.49
N CYS A 809 6.72 24.52 -8.57
CA CYS A 809 5.86 24.78 -7.41
C CYS A 809 6.07 23.73 -6.30
N GLU A 810 6.10 22.44 -6.66
CA GLU A 810 6.36 21.34 -5.70
C GLU A 810 7.81 21.31 -5.22
N TYR A 811 8.77 21.76 -6.04
CA TYR A 811 10.15 21.94 -5.60
C TYR A 811 10.28 23.01 -4.52
N TRP A 812 9.72 24.19 -4.77
CA TRP A 812 9.73 25.29 -3.80
C TRP A 812 8.99 24.93 -2.52
N ARG A 813 7.87 24.20 -2.63
CA ARG A 813 7.19 23.60 -1.47
C ARG A 813 8.14 22.72 -0.65
N TYR A 814 8.81 21.76 -1.29
CA TYR A 814 9.69 20.80 -0.60
C TYR A 814 10.95 21.46 -0.01
N LYS A 815 11.63 22.30 -0.79
CA LYS A 815 12.91 22.93 -0.42
C LYS A 815 12.76 24.07 0.57
N TYR A 816 11.76 24.94 0.37
CA TYR A 816 11.59 26.15 1.15
C TYR A 816 10.46 26.06 2.18
N GLY A 817 9.65 24.98 2.19
CA GLY A 817 8.56 24.82 3.14
C GLY A 817 7.38 25.76 2.87
N VAL A 818 7.14 26.12 1.61
CA VAL A 818 6.04 27.00 1.21
C VAL A 818 4.71 26.26 1.34
N VAL A 819 3.71 26.90 1.95
CA VAL A 819 2.35 26.38 2.06
C VAL A 819 1.38 27.43 1.48
N PRO A 820 0.63 27.13 0.40
CA PRO A 820 -0.27 28.09 -0.26
C PRO A 820 -1.17 28.82 0.73
N GLY A 821 -1.18 30.16 0.66
CA GLY A 821 -2.02 31.00 1.52
C GLY A 821 -1.73 30.98 3.04
N VAL A 822 -0.76 30.18 3.51
CA VAL A 822 -0.47 29.99 4.94
C VAL A 822 0.92 30.51 5.32
N THR A 823 1.97 30.12 4.59
CA THR A 823 3.33 30.61 4.88
C THR A 823 4.26 30.55 3.67
N TRP A 824 5.12 31.56 3.57
CA TRP A 824 6.22 31.64 2.62
C TRP A 824 7.40 30.73 2.96
N GLY A 825 7.41 30.13 4.16
CA GLY A 825 8.52 29.31 4.64
C GLY A 825 9.84 30.08 4.60
N ARG A 826 10.81 29.56 3.86
CA ARG A 826 12.12 30.17 3.59
C ARG A 826 12.28 30.66 2.14
N LEU A 827 11.18 30.82 1.39
CA LEU A 827 11.25 31.22 -0.02
C LEU A 827 11.88 32.62 -0.14
N PRO A 828 12.97 32.79 -0.94
CA PRO A 828 13.60 34.10 -1.14
C PRO A 828 12.60 35.16 -1.61
N GLU A 829 12.77 36.40 -1.15
CA GLU A 829 11.87 37.52 -1.47
C GLU A 829 11.72 37.74 -2.99
N SER A 830 12.78 37.44 -3.75
CA SER A 830 12.81 37.50 -5.22
C SER A 830 11.94 36.44 -5.91
N LEU A 831 11.57 35.34 -5.24
CA LEU A 831 10.75 34.25 -5.80
C LEU A 831 9.29 34.26 -5.31
N LYS A 832 8.96 35.03 -4.27
CA LYS A 832 7.56 35.21 -3.82
C LYS A 832 6.63 35.84 -4.87
N PRO A 833 7.08 36.80 -5.71
CA PRO A 833 6.30 37.25 -6.86
C PRO A 833 6.01 36.10 -7.82
N SER A 834 7.04 35.33 -8.18
CA SER A 834 6.94 34.18 -9.09
C SER A 834 5.98 33.11 -8.58
N TRP A 835 5.98 32.79 -7.28
CA TRP A 835 5.00 31.87 -6.71
C TRP A 835 3.54 32.33 -6.92
N ASN A 836 3.25 33.63 -6.84
CA ASN A 836 1.92 34.17 -7.06
C ASN A 836 1.53 34.34 -8.54
N LEU A 837 2.50 34.24 -9.46
CA LEU A 837 2.34 34.62 -10.87
C LEU A 837 2.92 33.62 -11.88
N ALA A 838 3.38 32.45 -11.42
CA ALA A 838 3.67 31.26 -12.21
C ALA A 838 2.38 30.75 -12.86
N ARG A 839 2.01 31.37 -13.98
CA ARG A 839 0.84 31.00 -14.77
C ARG A 839 1.20 29.87 -15.73
N VAL A 840 0.41 28.81 -15.71
CA VAL A 840 0.37 27.88 -16.85
C VAL A 840 -0.25 28.62 -18.04
N GLU A 841 0.52 28.90 -19.10
CA GLU A 841 0.02 29.66 -20.28
C GLU A 841 -1.17 28.98 -21.00
N ALA A 842 -1.40 27.68 -20.76
CA ALA A 842 -2.56 26.94 -21.28
C ALA A 842 -3.86 27.13 -20.47
N ASP A 843 -3.78 27.26 -19.14
CA ASP A 843 -4.95 27.18 -18.23
C ASP A 843 -5.05 28.34 -17.21
N ASN A 844 -4.12 29.29 -17.25
CA ASN A 844 -4.09 30.52 -16.42
C ASN A 844 -4.09 30.30 -14.88
N THR A 845 -3.82 29.07 -14.43
CA THR A 845 -3.70 28.69 -13.01
C THR A 845 -2.31 29.00 -12.44
N THR A 846 -2.27 29.33 -11.15
CA THR A 846 -1.08 29.69 -10.35
C THR A 846 -0.52 28.53 -9.53
N CYS A 847 0.71 28.63 -8.99
CA CYS A 847 1.23 27.65 -8.00
C CYS A 847 0.29 27.47 -6.80
N ASN A 848 -0.43 28.52 -6.37
CA ASN A 848 -1.40 28.40 -5.27
C ASN A 848 -2.55 27.45 -5.65
N GLU A 849 -3.07 27.53 -6.88
CA GLU A 849 -4.17 26.68 -7.37
C GLU A 849 -3.70 25.27 -7.71
N LEU A 850 -2.47 25.10 -8.24
CA LEU A 850 -1.88 23.79 -8.49
C LEU A 850 -1.65 22.98 -7.21
N VAL A 851 -1.33 23.64 -6.09
CA VAL A 851 -1.03 22.98 -4.80
C VAL A 851 -2.24 22.91 -3.85
N SER A 852 -3.28 23.74 -4.05
CA SER A 852 -4.56 23.66 -3.31
C SER A 852 -5.67 22.91 -4.06
N GLY A 853 -5.58 22.81 -5.38
CA GLY A 853 -6.56 22.18 -6.25
C GLY A 853 -6.52 20.66 -6.22
N ASN A 854 -7.03 20.04 -5.15
CA ASN A 854 -7.38 18.61 -5.11
C ASN A 854 -8.08 18.18 -6.41
N THR A 855 -8.98 19.02 -6.93
CA THR A 855 -9.69 18.86 -8.21
C THR A 855 -8.81 18.39 -9.36
N ALA A 856 -7.62 18.97 -9.59
CA ALA A 856 -6.78 18.60 -10.73
C ALA A 856 -6.17 17.19 -10.56
N LEU A 857 -5.73 16.86 -9.35
CA LEU A 857 -5.23 15.52 -9.00
C LEU A 857 -6.35 14.47 -9.07
N VAL A 858 -7.52 14.81 -8.54
CA VAL A 858 -8.74 13.98 -8.54
C VAL A 858 -9.19 13.72 -9.98
N GLN A 859 -9.24 14.75 -10.83
CA GLN A 859 -9.60 14.66 -12.24
C GLN A 859 -8.63 13.77 -13.01
N ARG A 860 -7.32 13.92 -12.77
CA ARG A 860 -6.26 13.07 -13.34
C ARG A 860 -6.41 11.58 -12.99
N PHE A 861 -7.02 11.24 -11.86
CA PHE A 861 -7.12 9.85 -11.37
C PHE A 861 -8.56 9.29 -11.26
N ALA A 862 -9.58 10.04 -11.67
CA ALA A 862 -10.97 9.62 -11.63
C ALA A 862 -11.22 8.34 -12.46
N PRO A 863 -11.88 7.30 -11.92
CA PRO A 863 -11.96 6.00 -12.56
C PRO A 863 -12.83 6.00 -13.81
N VAL A 864 -12.39 5.37 -14.90
CA VAL A 864 -13.22 5.19 -16.09
C VAL A 864 -14.21 4.06 -15.82
N LEU A 865 -15.50 4.39 -15.64
CA LEU A 865 -16.54 3.40 -15.39
C LEU A 865 -16.94 2.69 -16.68
N ARG A 866 -17.20 1.39 -16.60
CA ARG A 866 -17.70 0.55 -17.69
C ARG A 866 -18.95 -0.21 -17.27
N PHE A 867 -19.89 -0.27 -18.19
CA PHE A 867 -21.27 -0.66 -18.00
C PHE A 867 -21.62 -1.79 -18.98
N TYR A 868 -22.54 -2.67 -18.60
CA TYR A 868 -23.11 -3.65 -19.52
C TYR A 868 -24.13 -2.95 -20.44
N GLY A 869 -24.24 -3.46 -21.68
CA GLY A 869 -24.90 -2.71 -22.77
C GLY A 869 -26.42 -2.55 -22.63
N SER A 870 -27.02 -3.26 -21.68
CA SER A 870 -28.44 -3.21 -21.33
C SER A 870 -28.68 -2.80 -19.87
N ASP A 871 -27.67 -2.21 -19.20
CA ASP A 871 -27.81 -1.65 -17.85
C ASP A 871 -29.00 -0.68 -17.78
N GLN A 872 -29.69 -0.70 -16.65
CA GLN A 872 -30.77 0.22 -16.30
C GLN A 872 -30.39 0.95 -15.02
N GLY A 873 -30.83 2.20 -14.85
CA GLY A 873 -30.41 3.02 -13.71
C GLY A 873 -28.92 3.39 -13.77
N PHE A 874 -28.52 4.16 -14.78
CA PHE A 874 -27.17 4.74 -14.81
C PHE A 874 -26.96 5.77 -13.68
N PRO A 875 -25.70 6.10 -13.35
CA PRO A 875 -25.41 7.18 -12.41
C PRO A 875 -26.07 8.50 -12.78
N MET A 876 -26.42 9.29 -11.77
CA MET A 876 -27.00 10.62 -11.90
C MET A 876 -26.62 11.51 -10.71
N THR A 877 -26.87 12.81 -10.82
CA THR A 877 -26.54 13.79 -9.76
C THR A 877 -27.47 13.65 -8.56
N ALA A 878 -26.90 13.48 -7.35
CA ALA A 878 -27.66 13.30 -6.12
C ALA A 878 -28.51 14.53 -5.76
N GLU A 879 -28.05 15.75 -6.09
CA GLU A 879 -28.87 16.98 -5.98
C GLU A 879 -30.14 16.91 -6.84
N THR A 880 -30.11 16.35 -8.04
CA THR A 880 -31.29 16.18 -8.90
C THR A 880 -32.31 15.24 -8.27
N TYR A 881 -31.86 14.24 -7.50
CA TYR A 881 -32.73 13.32 -6.76
C TYR A 881 -33.28 13.95 -5.48
N TYR A 882 -32.42 14.67 -4.74
CA TYR A 882 -32.76 15.37 -3.51
C TYR A 882 -33.77 16.49 -3.76
N THR A 883 -33.51 17.37 -4.74
CA THR A 883 -34.39 18.49 -5.12
C THR A 883 -35.71 18.03 -5.74
N ALA A 884 -35.76 16.83 -6.32
CA ALA A 884 -37.02 16.19 -6.71
C ALA A 884 -37.88 15.76 -5.50
N GLY A 885 -37.37 15.86 -4.27
CA GLY A 885 -38.05 15.52 -3.01
C GLY A 885 -38.00 14.04 -2.65
N CYS A 886 -37.18 13.24 -3.34
CA CYS A 886 -37.15 11.79 -3.19
C CYS A 886 -36.52 11.29 -1.87
N THR A 887 -36.03 12.19 -1.02
CA THR A 887 -35.66 11.89 0.39
C THR A 887 -36.86 11.89 1.34
N THR A 888 -38.01 12.43 0.95
CA THR A 888 -39.21 12.54 1.81
C THR A 888 -40.47 11.89 1.24
N LYS A 889 -40.53 11.64 -0.08
CA LYS A 889 -41.59 10.89 -0.76
C LYS A 889 -41.03 9.68 -1.49
N ASP A 890 -41.85 8.63 -1.64
CA ASP A 890 -41.50 7.51 -2.50
C ASP A 890 -41.40 7.99 -3.94
N CYS A 891 -40.21 7.88 -4.52
CA CYS A 891 -39.99 8.12 -5.94
C CYS A 891 -40.04 6.79 -6.67
N HIS A 892 -40.99 6.66 -7.61
CA HIS A 892 -41.31 5.38 -8.22
C HIS A 892 -40.18 4.87 -9.10
N MET A 893 -39.89 3.58 -8.96
CA MET A 893 -38.86 2.82 -9.70
C MET A 893 -38.85 3.11 -11.21
N GLY A 894 -40.03 3.18 -11.84
CA GLY A 894 -40.18 3.39 -13.29
C GLY A 894 -39.73 4.77 -13.78
N ASP A 895 -39.76 5.80 -12.93
CA ASP A 895 -39.39 7.18 -13.26
C ASP A 895 -37.87 7.37 -13.37
N TRP A 896 -37.07 6.40 -12.91
CA TRP A 896 -35.62 6.53 -12.75
C TRP A 896 -34.82 5.43 -13.44
N LEU A 897 -35.20 4.14 -13.35
CA LEU A 897 -34.49 3.05 -14.04
C LEU A 897 -34.43 3.23 -15.56
N ASN A 898 -35.52 3.74 -16.15
CA ASN A 898 -35.66 3.90 -17.60
C ASN A 898 -35.07 5.22 -18.15
N ARG A 899 -34.39 6.02 -17.32
CA ARG A 899 -33.77 7.25 -17.82
C ARG A 899 -32.54 6.92 -18.69
N PRO A 900 -32.38 7.57 -19.86
CA PRO A 900 -31.09 7.60 -20.54
C PRO A 900 -30.02 8.10 -19.58
N ARG A 901 -28.80 7.56 -19.69
CA ARG A 901 -27.65 7.96 -18.85
C ARG A 901 -27.53 9.47 -18.79
N ASP A 902 -27.54 10.01 -17.57
CA ASP A 902 -27.39 11.44 -17.34
C ASP A 902 -25.98 11.88 -17.74
N THR A 903 -25.87 12.67 -18.81
CA THR A 903 -24.59 13.24 -19.26
C THR A 903 -24.08 14.35 -18.36
N LYS A 904 -24.89 14.78 -17.37
CA LYS A 904 -24.54 15.71 -16.31
C LYS A 904 -24.42 15.03 -14.94
N ALA A 905 -24.35 13.70 -14.88
CA ALA A 905 -24.12 12.98 -13.62
C ALA A 905 -22.85 13.48 -12.94
N HIS A 906 -22.97 14.03 -11.73
CA HIS A 906 -21.84 14.45 -10.92
C HIS A 906 -21.10 13.22 -10.36
N VAL A 907 -19.80 13.37 -10.12
CA VAL A 907 -18.99 12.38 -9.41
C VAL A 907 -18.49 13.01 -8.12
N TYR A 908 -18.86 12.41 -7.01
CA TYR A 908 -18.55 12.90 -5.68
C TYR A 908 -17.21 12.33 -5.23
N TYR A 909 -16.42 13.10 -4.47
CA TYR A 909 -15.12 12.61 -4.01
C TYR A 909 -14.73 13.12 -2.63
N ALA A 910 -13.84 12.40 -1.96
CA ALA A 910 -13.10 12.89 -0.80
C ALA A 910 -11.63 12.45 -0.89
N VAL A 911 -10.72 13.33 -0.46
CA VAL A 911 -9.27 13.10 -0.47
C VAL A 911 -8.77 12.93 0.97
N SER A 912 -7.81 12.04 1.19
CA SER A 912 -7.07 11.93 2.45
C SER A 912 -5.60 11.65 2.18
N THR A 913 -4.71 12.31 2.92
CA THR A 913 -3.26 12.07 2.86
C THR A 913 -2.89 11.11 3.99
N CYS A 914 -2.24 10.00 3.65
CA CYS A 914 -1.95 8.90 4.55
C CYS A 914 -0.45 8.64 4.55
N GLY A 915 0.27 9.20 5.52
CA GLY A 915 1.71 9.34 5.44
C GLY A 915 2.07 10.29 4.30
N GLU A 916 2.71 9.78 3.27
CA GLU A 916 3.04 10.54 2.06
C GLU A 916 2.18 10.15 0.84
N GLN A 917 1.44 9.04 0.92
CA GLN A 917 0.46 8.67 -0.11
C GLN A 917 -0.79 9.55 -0.05
N VAL A 918 -1.46 9.67 -1.19
CA VAL A 918 -2.82 10.23 -1.28
C VAL A 918 -3.80 9.12 -1.62
N ARG A 919 -4.91 9.05 -0.86
CA ARG A 919 -6.05 8.20 -1.15
C ARG A 919 -7.22 9.09 -1.57
N ILE A 920 -7.91 8.72 -2.64
CA ILE A 920 -9.05 9.46 -3.21
C ILE A 920 -10.22 8.49 -3.31
N LYS A 921 -11.28 8.71 -2.53
CA LYS A 921 -12.51 7.93 -2.63
C LYS A 921 -13.48 8.67 -3.54
N PHE A 922 -13.82 8.03 -4.65
CA PHE A 922 -14.87 8.46 -5.57
C PHE A 922 -16.18 7.74 -5.20
N HIS A 923 -17.29 8.46 -5.23
CA HIS A 923 -18.63 7.95 -4.97
C HIS A 923 -19.55 8.30 -6.15
N PHE A 924 -20.43 7.36 -6.49
CA PHE A 924 -21.36 7.41 -7.60
C PHE A 924 -22.78 7.22 -7.07
N PHE A 925 -23.69 8.12 -7.44
CA PHE A 925 -25.07 8.06 -6.99
C PHE A 925 -25.98 7.45 -8.05
N TYR A 926 -26.82 6.51 -7.60
CA TYR A 926 -27.79 5.78 -8.40
C TYR A 926 -29.17 5.99 -7.75
N ALA A 927 -30.18 6.42 -8.51
CA ALA A 927 -31.51 6.69 -7.96
C ALA A 927 -32.19 5.46 -7.33
N TRP A 928 -31.82 4.25 -7.77
CA TRP A 928 -32.48 3.00 -7.44
C TRP A 928 -31.61 1.77 -7.74
N GLN A 929 -31.42 0.87 -6.77
CA GLN A 929 -30.91 -0.49 -6.99
C GLN A 929 -32.07 -1.46 -7.24
N ALA A 930 -32.01 -2.18 -8.37
CA ALA A 930 -33.00 -3.20 -8.73
C ALA A 930 -32.93 -4.43 -7.79
N PRO A 931 -34.00 -5.23 -7.66
CA PRO A 931 -33.94 -6.44 -6.85
C PRO A 931 -32.97 -7.47 -7.43
N CYS A 932 -32.02 -7.86 -6.58
CA CYS A 932 -30.91 -8.76 -6.87
C CYS A 932 -31.31 -10.14 -7.38
N ASN A 933 -32.48 -10.61 -6.94
CA ASN A 933 -33.13 -11.79 -7.50
C ASN A 933 -34.63 -11.47 -7.71
N PRO A 934 -35.04 -11.02 -8.90
CA PRO A 934 -36.42 -10.63 -9.18
C PRO A 934 -37.40 -11.81 -9.18
N ASN A 935 -36.90 -13.06 -9.13
CA ASN A 935 -37.71 -14.27 -9.08
C ASN A 935 -38.05 -14.69 -7.64
N THR A 936 -37.49 -14.05 -6.62
CA THR A 936 -37.82 -14.34 -5.21
C THR A 936 -39.17 -13.72 -4.81
N PRO A 937 -40.02 -14.43 -4.03
CA PRO A 937 -41.33 -13.90 -3.60
C PRO A 937 -41.26 -12.61 -2.75
N LEU A 938 -40.10 -12.35 -2.15
CA LEU A 938 -39.77 -11.11 -1.46
C LEU A 938 -38.52 -10.52 -2.14
N PRO A 939 -38.67 -9.59 -3.11
CA PRO A 939 -37.54 -9.01 -3.86
C PRO A 939 -36.48 -8.41 -2.92
N GLN A 940 -35.37 -9.14 -2.73
CA GLN A 940 -34.34 -8.79 -1.76
C GLN A 940 -33.43 -7.66 -2.24
N ALA A 941 -32.94 -6.88 -1.27
CA ALA A 941 -31.96 -5.80 -1.42
C ALA A 941 -32.28 -4.72 -2.47
N THR A 942 -33.51 -4.60 -2.97
CA THR A 942 -33.92 -3.43 -3.76
C THR A 942 -34.11 -2.20 -2.87
N HIS A 943 -33.61 -1.05 -3.31
CA HIS A 943 -33.72 0.22 -2.58
C HIS A 943 -33.60 1.46 -3.47
N GLN A 944 -34.19 2.56 -2.99
CA GLN A 944 -33.92 3.92 -3.47
C GLN A 944 -32.53 4.37 -3.06
N SER A 945 -31.95 5.34 -3.78
CA SER A 945 -30.74 6.08 -3.38
C SER A 945 -29.54 5.21 -3.03
N ASP A 946 -29.06 4.53 -4.05
CA ASP A 946 -27.91 3.66 -3.99
C ASP A 946 -26.60 4.46 -4.21
N TRP A 947 -25.55 4.09 -3.47
CA TRP A 947 -24.31 4.85 -3.32
C TRP A 947 -23.13 3.88 -3.40
N GLU A 948 -22.45 3.87 -4.55
CA GLU A 948 -21.33 2.95 -4.81
C GLU A 948 -20.00 3.68 -4.95
N ALA A 949 -18.89 3.01 -4.62
CA ALA A 949 -17.62 3.72 -4.41
C ALA A 949 -16.36 2.98 -4.87
N VAL A 950 -15.30 3.77 -5.10
CA VAL A 950 -13.97 3.31 -5.50
C VAL A 950 -12.92 4.15 -4.79
N THR A 951 -12.06 3.52 -3.99
CA THR A 951 -10.92 4.21 -3.36
C THR A 951 -9.65 3.98 -4.19
N VAL A 952 -9.20 5.02 -4.88
CA VAL A 952 -7.95 5.05 -5.66
C VAL A 952 -6.81 5.50 -4.75
N ILE A 953 -5.75 4.69 -4.66
CA ILE A 953 -4.58 4.94 -3.81
C ILE A 953 -3.41 5.27 -4.73
N LEU A 954 -2.90 6.50 -4.63
CA LEU A 954 -1.79 6.99 -5.42
C LEU A 954 -0.45 6.64 -4.79
N ASP A 955 0.63 6.71 -5.56
CA ASP A 955 1.98 6.59 -5.03
C ASP A 955 2.49 7.87 -4.36
N ARG A 956 3.65 7.78 -3.70
CA ARG A 956 4.28 8.84 -2.90
C ARG A 956 4.52 10.13 -3.68
N ASP A 957 4.93 10.03 -4.95
CA ASP A 957 5.09 11.20 -5.84
C ASP A 957 3.81 11.56 -6.60
N ARG A 958 2.72 10.81 -6.37
CA ARG A 958 1.36 11.02 -6.89
C ARG A 958 1.28 10.94 -8.41
N ARG A 959 2.24 10.31 -9.09
CA ARG A 959 2.27 10.23 -10.57
C ARG A 959 1.46 9.08 -11.13
N ARG A 960 1.19 8.03 -10.36
CA ARG A 960 0.42 6.84 -10.76
C ARG A 960 -0.44 6.31 -9.62
N VAL A 961 -1.28 5.33 -9.96
CA VAL A 961 -2.05 4.56 -8.97
C VAL A 961 -1.16 3.44 -8.43
N SER A 962 -1.03 3.34 -7.11
CA SER A 962 -0.41 2.21 -6.39
C SER A 962 -1.40 1.05 -6.23
N ALA A 963 -2.65 1.35 -5.85
CA ALA A 963 -3.69 0.35 -5.62
C ALA A 963 -5.10 0.93 -5.83
N VAL A 964 -6.09 0.07 -6.01
CA VAL A 964 -7.52 0.45 -6.05
C VAL A 964 -8.32 -0.49 -5.17
N GLN A 965 -9.12 0.09 -4.27
CA GLN A 965 -10.16 -0.63 -3.53
C GLN A 965 -11.46 -0.52 -4.31
N PHE A 966 -12.05 -1.68 -4.60
CA PHE A 966 -13.32 -1.83 -5.29
C PHE A 966 -14.37 -2.13 -4.22
N GLU A 967 -15.26 -1.18 -3.98
CA GLU A 967 -16.29 -1.28 -2.93
C GLU A 967 -17.57 -1.90 -3.51
N GLN A 968 -18.30 -2.65 -2.67
CA GLN A 968 -19.51 -3.40 -3.02
C GLN A 968 -20.40 -3.46 -1.79
N HIS A 969 -21.59 -2.89 -1.85
CA HIS A 969 -22.55 -2.85 -0.74
C HIS A 969 -21.98 -2.22 0.55
N GLY A 970 -21.41 -3.02 1.46
CA GLY A 970 -20.86 -2.60 2.75
C GLY A 970 -19.40 -3.02 2.99
N GLY A 971 -18.69 -3.44 1.93
CA GLY A 971 -17.32 -3.94 2.00
C GLY A 971 -16.53 -3.65 0.73
N TRP A 972 -15.31 -4.15 0.65
CA TRP A 972 -14.39 -3.88 -0.48
C TRP A 972 -13.25 -4.89 -0.58
N TYR A 973 -12.57 -4.92 -1.72
CA TYR A 973 -11.30 -5.64 -1.91
C TYR A 973 -10.29 -4.81 -2.71
N THR A 974 -8.99 -5.02 -2.46
CA THR A 974 -7.92 -4.16 -3.01
C THR A 974 -7.07 -4.89 -4.05
N ARG A 975 -6.83 -4.23 -5.19
CA ARG A 975 -6.01 -4.70 -6.29
C ARG A 975 -4.80 -3.78 -6.46
N LEU A 976 -3.63 -4.35 -6.78
CA LEU A 976 -2.36 -3.64 -6.80
C LEU A 976 -1.89 -3.38 -8.24
N ALA A 977 -1.46 -2.15 -8.51
CA ALA A 977 -0.91 -1.78 -9.82
C ALA A 977 0.36 -2.58 -10.13
N GLY A 978 1.21 -2.82 -9.13
CA GLY A 978 2.42 -3.65 -9.23
C GLY A 978 2.16 -5.11 -9.62
N LYS A 979 0.90 -5.60 -9.54
CA LYS A 979 0.50 -6.95 -9.98
C LYS A 979 -0.44 -6.94 -11.20
N GLY A 980 -0.55 -5.82 -11.92
CA GLY A 980 -1.52 -5.66 -13.01
C GLY A 980 -2.95 -5.93 -12.56
N GLY A 981 -3.28 -5.57 -11.31
CA GLY A 981 -4.48 -6.04 -10.62
C GLY A 981 -5.81 -5.56 -11.20
N PHE A 982 -5.77 -4.51 -12.00
CA PHE A 982 -6.91 -3.83 -12.64
C PHE A 982 -6.45 -3.27 -13.99
N GLU A 983 -7.38 -3.06 -14.92
CA GLU A 983 -7.11 -2.39 -16.20
C GLU A 983 -6.95 -0.87 -16.01
N THR A 984 -6.15 -0.21 -16.85
CA THR A 984 -6.04 1.25 -16.86
C THR A 984 -6.28 1.85 -18.24
N SER A 985 -6.88 3.03 -18.30
CA SER A 985 -7.06 3.83 -19.51
C SER A 985 -6.53 5.25 -19.27
N GLY A 986 -5.57 5.72 -20.06
CA GLY A 986 -4.93 7.03 -19.83
C GLY A 986 -4.25 7.17 -18.45
N GLY A 987 -3.75 6.08 -17.87
CA GLY A 987 -3.20 6.04 -16.50
C GLY A 987 -4.24 5.98 -15.37
N ARG A 988 -5.52 6.11 -15.70
CA ARG A 988 -6.65 6.07 -14.76
C ARG A 988 -7.19 4.64 -14.63
N PRO A 989 -7.68 4.21 -13.45
CA PRO A 989 -8.17 2.85 -13.28
C PRO A 989 -9.51 2.67 -14.01
N VAL A 990 -9.68 1.53 -14.67
CA VAL A 990 -10.96 1.11 -15.25
C VAL A 990 -11.72 0.33 -14.19
N VAL A 991 -12.97 0.73 -13.96
CA VAL A 991 -13.89 0.10 -13.01
C VAL A 991 -15.09 -0.40 -13.78
N TYR A 992 -15.41 -1.67 -13.58
CA TYR A 992 -16.60 -2.30 -14.12
C TYR A 992 -17.71 -2.17 -13.08
N VAL A 993 -18.88 -1.69 -13.50
CA VAL A 993 -20.08 -1.57 -12.66
C VAL A 993 -20.89 -2.86 -12.77
N GLY A 994 -21.57 -3.23 -11.68
CA GLY A 994 -22.53 -4.33 -11.67
C GLY A 994 -23.88 -3.95 -12.32
N PHE A 995 -24.42 -4.83 -13.16
CA PHE A 995 -25.70 -4.65 -13.87
C PHE A 995 -26.92 -4.46 -12.95
N GLN A 996 -26.90 -4.97 -11.72
CA GLN A 996 -28.04 -4.98 -10.80
C GLN A 996 -27.70 -4.47 -9.40
N ALA A 997 -26.48 -4.75 -8.95
CA ALA A 997 -25.91 -4.45 -7.64
C ALA A 997 -25.08 -3.16 -7.62
N HIS A 998 -24.80 -2.57 -8.80
CA HIS A 998 -23.93 -1.41 -9.07
C HIS A 998 -22.49 -1.43 -8.52
N GLY A 999 -22.13 -2.40 -7.68
CA GLY A 999 -20.81 -2.57 -7.06
C GLY A 999 -19.64 -2.39 -8.04
N ALA A 1000 -18.53 -1.89 -7.52
CA ALA A 1000 -17.33 -1.67 -8.30
C ALA A 1000 -16.55 -2.98 -8.50
N TYR A 1001 -16.02 -3.21 -9.70
CA TYR A 1001 -15.25 -4.42 -10.05
C TYR A 1001 -14.02 -4.13 -10.90
N HIS A 1002 -12.97 -4.94 -10.72
CA HIS A 1002 -11.69 -4.77 -11.42
C HIS A 1002 -11.60 -5.41 -12.81
N SER A 1003 -12.63 -6.14 -13.26
CA SER A 1003 -12.62 -6.82 -14.57
C SER A 1003 -14.01 -7.01 -15.18
N ALA A 1004 -14.06 -7.13 -16.50
CA ALA A 1004 -15.27 -7.41 -17.30
C ALA A 1004 -15.82 -8.85 -17.15
N GLN A 1005 -15.21 -9.69 -16.33
CA GLN A 1005 -15.57 -11.11 -16.28
C GLN A 1005 -17.01 -11.27 -15.79
N ALA A 1006 -17.76 -12.17 -16.43
CA ALA A 1006 -19.08 -12.62 -16.00
C ALA A 1006 -19.08 -13.12 -14.52
N PRO A 1007 -20.25 -13.39 -13.91
CA PRO A 1007 -20.32 -14.10 -12.65
C PRO A 1007 -19.52 -15.41 -12.70
N VAL A 1008 -19.14 -15.94 -11.53
CA VAL A 1008 -18.68 -17.33 -11.49
C VAL A 1008 -19.89 -18.21 -11.81
N THR A 1009 -19.81 -18.97 -12.91
CA THR A 1009 -20.89 -19.85 -13.39
C THR A 1009 -21.42 -20.73 -12.26
N GLY A 1010 -22.73 -20.66 -12.01
CA GLY A 1010 -23.39 -21.28 -10.85
C GLY A 1010 -23.78 -20.31 -9.72
N LEU A 1011 -23.35 -19.05 -9.73
CA LEU A 1011 -23.82 -17.98 -8.83
C LEU A 1011 -24.77 -16.98 -9.52
N GLU A 1012 -25.34 -17.34 -10.67
CA GLU A 1012 -26.10 -16.45 -11.56
C GLU A 1012 -27.49 -16.03 -11.00
N GLU A 1013 -27.93 -16.72 -9.94
CA GLU A 1013 -29.12 -16.42 -9.13
C GLU A 1013 -28.81 -15.49 -7.94
N GLU A 1014 -27.53 -15.30 -7.59
CA GLU A 1014 -27.05 -14.50 -6.47
C GLU A 1014 -26.32 -13.24 -6.95
N ARG A 1015 -27.03 -12.38 -7.68
CA ARG A 1015 -26.41 -11.23 -8.39
C ARG A 1015 -25.94 -10.09 -7.48
N CYS A 1016 -26.35 -10.10 -6.22
CA CYS A 1016 -25.78 -9.26 -5.14
C CYS A 1016 -25.00 -10.09 -4.09
N SER A 1017 -24.48 -11.26 -4.48
CA SER A 1017 -23.30 -11.80 -3.81
C SER A 1017 -22.07 -11.04 -4.31
N TYR A 1018 -21.03 -10.93 -3.47
CA TYR A 1018 -19.77 -10.31 -3.89
C TYR A 1018 -19.19 -11.08 -5.09
N TYR A 1019 -19.00 -10.39 -6.23
CA TYR A 1019 -18.60 -10.98 -7.52
C TYR A 1019 -19.68 -11.75 -8.30
N GLY A 1020 -20.91 -11.83 -7.78
CA GLY A 1020 -22.06 -12.49 -8.43
C GLY A 1020 -22.76 -11.68 -9.53
N ASP A 1021 -22.55 -10.36 -9.60
CA ASP A 1021 -23.25 -9.55 -10.61
C ASP A 1021 -22.68 -9.68 -12.03
N TRP A 1022 -23.50 -9.38 -13.03
CA TRP A 1022 -23.10 -9.27 -14.43
C TRP A 1022 -22.37 -7.95 -14.69
N ARG A 1023 -21.40 -7.98 -15.61
CA ARG A 1023 -20.45 -6.89 -15.87
C ARG A 1023 -20.15 -6.81 -17.36
N GLY A 1024 -19.91 -5.61 -17.89
CA GLY A 1024 -19.67 -5.41 -19.32
C GLY A 1024 -18.81 -4.20 -19.66
N SER A 1025 -18.42 -4.10 -20.94
CA SER A 1025 -17.53 -3.06 -21.48
C SER A 1025 -18.15 -2.29 -22.66
N SER A 1026 -19.41 -2.54 -23.00
CA SER A 1026 -20.06 -2.01 -24.20
C SER A 1026 -20.49 -0.55 -24.06
N LEU A 1027 -20.60 -0.01 -22.84
CA LEU A 1027 -20.70 1.42 -22.57
C LEU A 1027 -19.60 1.83 -21.58
N SER A 1028 -19.03 3.03 -21.79
CA SER A 1028 -17.96 3.59 -20.96
C SER A 1028 -18.29 5.03 -20.56
N TRP A 1029 -17.88 5.43 -19.35
CA TRP A 1029 -17.96 6.79 -18.85
C TRP A 1029 -16.60 7.27 -18.38
N ASP A 1030 -16.11 8.33 -19.02
CA ASP A 1030 -15.04 9.14 -18.47
C ASP A 1030 -15.60 10.05 -17.35
N THR A 1031 -15.26 9.74 -16.10
CA THR A 1031 -15.63 10.52 -14.91
C THR A 1031 -14.76 11.76 -14.69
N GLY A 1032 -13.61 11.86 -15.35
CA GLY A 1032 -12.68 12.98 -15.29
C GLY A 1032 -13.04 14.12 -16.25
N SER A 1033 -14.08 13.95 -17.07
CA SER A 1033 -14.68 15.01 -17.88
C SER A 1033 -16.09 15.41 -17.40
N THR A 1034 -16.52 14.95 -16.22
CA THR A 1034 -17.76 15.41 -15.57
C THR A 1034 -17.49 16.39 -14.44
N VAL A 1035 -18.55 16.93 -13.82
CA VAL A 1035 -18.47 17.75 -12.62
C VAL A 1035 -18.01 16.89 -11.44
N LEU A 1036 -16.86 17.24 -10.87
CA LEU A 1036 -16.27 16.60 -9.70
C LEU A 1036 -16.58 17.42 -8.44
N VAL A 1037 -17.26 16.80 -7.47
CA VAL A 1037 -17.81 17.48 -6.29
C VAL A 1037 -17.09 17.01 -5.03
N ASP A 1038 -16.30 17.91 -4.41
CA ASP A 1038 -15.61 17.62 -3.16
C ASP A 1038 -16.61 17.55 -1.99
N LEU A 1039 -16.77 16.36 -1.42
CA LEU A 1039 -17.63 16.08 -0.27
C LEU A 1039 -17.13 16.75 1.01
N MET A 1040 -15.88 17.22 1.08
CA MET A 1040 -15.32 17.93 2.24
C MET A 1040 -15.36 19.45 2.09
N ALA A 1041 -15.25 20.00 0.88
CA ALA A 1041 -15.26 21.45 0.63
C ALA A 1041 -16.68 22.06 0.73
N PRO A 1042 -16.85 23.38 0.95
CA PRO A 1042 -18.14 24.06 0.78
C PRO A 1042 -18.74 23.78 -0.60
N SER A 1043 -19.95 23.22 -0.65
CA SER A 1043 -20.61 22.79 -1.90
C SER A 1043 -21.91 23.56 -2.15
N PRO A 1044 -22.23 23.91 -3.41
CA PRO A 1044 -23.52 24.50 -3.76
C PRO A 1044 -24.69 23.52 -3.70
N GLU A 1045 -24.46 22.21 -3.63
CA GLU A 1045 -25.54 21.20 -3.57
C GLU A 1045 -26.23 21.23 -2.20
N THR A 1046 -27.54 21.45 -2.21
CA THR A 1046 -28.36 21.62 -1.02
C THR A 1046 -28.43 20.36 -0.16
N TRP A 1047 -28.30 19.17 -0.75
CA TRP A 1047 -28.23 17.92 0.04
C TRP A 1047 -26.96 17.84 0.90
N ILE A 1048 -25.80 18.29 0.39
CA ILE A 1048 -24.54 18.31 1.16
C ILE A 1048 -24.65 19.29 2.32
N GLN A 1049 -25.27 20.45 2.10
CA GLN A 1049 -25.53 21.44 3.15
C GLN A 1049 -26.51 20.88 4.21
N ALA A 1050 -27.62 20.28 3.78
CA ALA A 1050 -28.59 19.66 4.67
C ALA A 1050 -27.97 18.54 5.53
N MET A 1051 -27.10 17.72 4.94
CA MET A 1051 -26.41 16.63 5.64
C MET A 1051 -25.34 17.10 6.63
N ARG A 1052 -24.64 18.20 6.34
CA ARG A 1052 -23.74 18.86 7.31
C ARG A 1052 -24.49 19.53 8.45
N ASN A 1053 -25.71 20.02 8.19
CA ASN A 1053 -26.58 20.63 9.19
C ASN A 1053 -27.39 19.60 10.01
N ALA A 1054 -27.39 18.33 9.62
CA ALA A 1054 -28.07 17.27 10.34
C ALA A 1054 -27.30 16.87 11.62
N PRO A 1055 -27.96 16.63 12.77
CA PRO A 1055 -27.28 16.42 14.07
C PRO A 1055 -26.22 15.31 14.12
N ASN A 1056 -26.33 14.30 13.24
CA ASN A 1056 -25.42 13.15 13.19
C ASN A 1056 -24.46 13.16 11.98
N GLY A 1057 -24.47 14.23 11.17
CA GLY A 1057 -23.73 14.29 9.89
C GLY A 1057 -24.29 13.33 8.84
N GLU A 1058 -25.62 13.23 8.76
CA GLU A 1058 -26.34 12.12 8.12
C GLU A 1058 -27.71 12.57 7.60
N ILE A 1059 -28.08 12.16 6.38
CA ILE A 1059 -29.47 12.19 5.90
C ILE A 1059 -29.94 10.79 5.55
N LEU A 1060 -31.22 10.55 5.80
CA LEU A 1060 -31.93 9.36 5.33
C LEU A 1060 -32.36 9.58 3.89
N TRP A 1061 -32.09 8.60 3.04
CA TRP A 1061 -32.52 8.61 1.65
C TRP A 1061 -33.68 7.64 1.41
N GLY A 1062 -34.64 8.08 0.60
CA GLY A 1062 -35.88 7.35 0.31
C GLY A 1062 -36.94 7.42 1.42
N ALA A 1063 -38.20 7.24 1.06
CA ALA A 1063 -39.30 7.33 2.02
C ALA A 1063 -39.34 6.12 2.97
N GLY A 1064 -39.13 6.38 4.26
CA GLY A 1064 -39.39 5.41 5.33
C GLY A 1064 -38.44 4.20 5.41
N LYS A 1065 -37.28 4.24 4.74
CA LYS A 1065 -36.26 3.16 4.81
C LYS A 1065 -34.85 3.68 5.16
N ARG A 1066 -33.94 2.73 5.35
CA ARG A 1066 -32.80 2.83 6.29
C ARG A 1066 -31.47 3.25 5.68
N ILE A 1067 -31.43 3.83 4.47
CA ILE A 1067 -30.15 4.20 3.84
C ILE A 1067 -29.68 5.56 4.36
N SER A 1068 -28.81 5.48 5.35
CA SER A 1068 -28.01 6.58 5.89
C SER A 1068 -26.72 6.73 5.08
N PHE A 1069 -26.47 7.90 4.51
CA PHE A 1069 -25.14 8.27 4.01
C PHE A 1069 -24.53 9.27 5.00
N ARG A 1070 -23.33 8.97 5.51
CA ARG A 1070 -22.72 9.64 6.66
C ARG A 1070 -21.36 10.24 6.33
N THR A 1071 -21.03 11.39 6.92
CA THR A 1071 -19.73 12.08 6.73
C THR A 1071 -18.51 11.18 6.96
N ASP A 1072 -18.58 10.22 7.87
CA ASP A 1072 -17.47 9.32 8.23
C ASP A 1072 -17.28 8.11 7.28
N GLN A 1073 -18.19 7.94 6.31
CA GLN A 1073 -18.08 6.99 5.20
C GLN A 1073 -17.45 7.62 3.95
N TRP A 1074 -17.39 8.96 3.89
CA TRP A 1074 -16.91 9.72 2.74
C TRP A 1074 -15.40 9.61 2.52
N GLN A 1075 -14.61 9.75 3.59
CA GLN A 1075 -13.15 9.82 3.50
C GLN A 1075 -12.50 8.42 3.37
N PRO A 1076 -11.49 8.25 2.50
CA PRO A 1076 -10.69 7.04 2.44
C PRO A 1076 -9.79 6.94 3.68
N LYS A 1077 -10.08 5.97 4.56
CA LYS A 1077 -9.37 5.82 5.84
C LYS A 1077 -7.91 5.41 5.65
N CYS A 1078 -7.01 5.97 6.45
CA CYS A 1078 -5.59 5.63 6.38
C CYS A 1078 -5.28 4.25 6.98
N ASP A 1079 -6.05 3.81 7.97
CA ASP A 1079 -6.05 2.47 8.56
C ASP A 1079 -6.97 1.48 7.79
N ALA A 1080 -7.39 1.82 6.56
CA ALA A 1080 -8.17 0.90 5.73
C ALA A 1080 -7.46 -0.45 5.55
N ARG A 1081 -8.20 -1.54 5.79
CA ARG A 1081 -7.77 -2.88 5.41
C ARG A 1081 -7.86 -3.05 3.89
N ALA A 1082 -7.04 -3.92 3.34
CA ALA A 1082 -7.07 -4.30 1.93
C ALA A 1082 -8.39 -4.98 1.55
N CYS A 1083 -9.13 -5.54 2.50
CA CYS A 1083 -10.53 -5.86 2.32
C CYS A 1083 -11.33 -5.82 3.63
N THR A 1084 -12.64 -5.68 3.47
CA THR A 1084 -13.69 -5.91 4.47
C THR A 1084 -14.92 -6.46 3.75
N GLY A 1085 -15.83 -7.10 4.48
CA GLY A 1085 -17.11 -7.51 3.92
C GLY A 1085 -17.92 -8.36 4.89
N HIS A 1086 -19.20 -8.04 5.02
CA HIS A 1086 -20.21 -8.90 5.62
C HIS A 1086 -21.14 -9.39 4.50
N GLY A 1087 -20.66 -10.38 3.74
CA GLY A 1087 -21.51 -11.09 2.79
C GLY A 1087 -22.28 -12.22 3.46
N TYR A 1088 -23.36 -12.65 2.82
CA TYR A 1088 -23.96 -13.94 3.14
C TYR A 1088 -22.95 -15.04 2.84
N ASP A 1089 -22.61 -15.82 3.87
CA ASP A 1089 -21.65 -16.90 3.74
C ASP A 1089 -22.33 -18.10 3.07
N ILE A 1090 -22.30 -18.15 1.74
CA ILE A 1090 -22.70 -19.32 0.94
C ILE A 1090 -21.90 -20.55 1.40
N THR A 1091 -20.67 -20.35 1.87
CA THR A 1091 -19.84 -21.38 2.49
C THR A 1091 -20.20 -21.73 3.94
N ALA A 1092 -21.13 -21.02 4.59
CA ALA A 1092 -21.84 -21.51 5.78
C ALA A 1092 -23.03 -22.42 5.39
N LEU A 1093 -23.71 -22.15 4.27
CA LEU A 1093 -24.66 -23.08 3.66
C LEU A 1093 -23.98 -24.37 3.15
N LEU A 1094 -22.73 -24.28 2.69
CA LEU A 1094 -21.93 -25.43 2.24
C LEU A 1094 -20.97 -25.98 3.31
N ASN A 1095 -20.91 -25.38 4.50
CA ASN A 1095 -20.06 -25.78 5.63
C ASN A 1095 -18.51 -25.76 5.35
N ILE A 1096 -18.06 -24.93 4.41
CA ILE A 1096 -16.65 -24.76 3.98
C ILE A 1096 -16.11 -23.39 4.42
N GLY A 1097 -16.31 -23.02 5.70
CA GLY A 1097 -16.25 -21.63 6.19
C GLY A 1097 -15.05 -20.76 5.76
N VAL A 1098 -15.22 -20.06 4.63
CA VAL A 1098 -14.45 -18.88 4.24
C VAL A 1098 -15.36 -17.66 4.32
N THR A 1099 -15.38 -17.04 5.50
CA THR A 1099 -16.13 -15.81 5.82
C THR A 1099 -15.59 -14.55 5.10
N GLU A 1100 -14.94 -14.72 3.94
CA GLU A 1100 -14.16 -13.73 3.21
C GLU A 1100 -14.93 -13.20 1.99
N ALA A 1101 -16.12 -12.66 2.24
CA ALA A 1101 -16.96 -11.99 1.27
C ALA A 1101 -16.19 -10.88 0.52
N GLY A 1102 -15.95 -11.09 -0.77
CA GLY A 1102 -15.10 -10.22 -1.59
C GLY A 1102 -13.59 -10.27 -1.27
N CYS A 1103 -13.21 -10.48 -0.02
CA CYS A 1103 -11.82 -10.48 0.46
C CYS A 1103 -10.87 -11.34 -0.37
N ALA A 1104 -11.27 -12.55 -0.77
CA ALA A 1104 -10.49 -13.45 -1.63
C ALA A 1104 -10.28 -12.97 -3.08
N ARG A 1105 -10.80 -11.79 -3.46
CA ARG A 1105 -10.47 -11.08 -4.71
C ARG A 1105 -9.34 -10.07 -4.54
N SER A 1106 -8.94 -9.75 -3.31
CA SER A 1106 -7.80 -8.88 -3.04
C SER A 1106 -6.51 -9.50 -3.54
N GLN A 1107 -5.52 -8.66 -3.82
CA GLN A 1107 -4.16 -9.13 -4.05
C GLN A 1107 -3.32 -8.94 -2.79
N CYS A 1108 -2.56 -9.98 -2.45
CA CYS A 1108 -1.52 -9.91 -1.41
C CYS A 1108 -0.47 -8.84 -1.76
N PRO A 1109 0.26 -8.28 -0.77
CA PRO A 1109 1.29 -7.28 -1.03
C PRO A 1109 2.40 -7.76 -1.96
N MET A 1110 3.19 -6.82 -2.45
CA MET A 1110 4.42 -7.09 -3.19
C MET A 1110 5.40 -7.87 -2.28
N GLY A 1111 6.10 -8.85 -2.87
CA GLY A 1111 6.89 -9.83 -2.13
C GLY A 1111 6.09 -10.92 -1.38
N TRP A 1112 4.76 -10.83 -1.29
CA TRP A 1112 3.88 -11.88 -0.76
C TRP A 1112 3.18 -12.65 -1.88
N LYS A 1113 3.01 -13.96 -1.64
CA LYS A 1113 2.33 -14.89 -2.54
C LYS A 1113 0.90 -15.15 -2.10
N ASP A 1114 0.10 -15.56 -3.08
CA ASP A 1114 -1.32 -15.85 -2.98
C ASP A 1114 -1.53 -17.35 -2.73
N ALA A 1115 -2.15 -17.72 -1.60
CA ALA A 1115 -2.51 -19.09 -1.24
C ALA A 1115 -4.00 -19.41 -1.48
N LYS A 1116 -4.72 -18.56 -2.22
CA LYS A 1116 -6.17 -18.65 -2.44
C LYS A 1116 -6.91 -18.67 -1.08
N VAL A 1117 -7.66 -19.72 -0.80
CA VAL A 1117 -8.45 -19.98 0.43
C VAL A 1117 -7.68 -19.67 1.73
N LEU A 1118 -6.35 -19.76 1.72
CA LEU A 1118 -5.48 -19.61 2.89
C LEU A 1118 -4.78 -18.25 2.96
N GLY A 1119 -5.26 -17.26 2.20
CA GLY A 1119 -4.82 -15.88 2.25
C GLY A 1119 -3.46 -15.62 1.63
N CYS A 1120 -2.68 -14.76 2.27
CA CYS A 1120 -1.39 -14.28 1.82
C CYS A 1120 -0.26 -14.92 2.62
N TYR A 1121 0.79 -15.39 1.94
CA TYR A 1121 1.94 -16.02 2.59
C TYR A 1121 3.28 -15.52 2.06
N ARG A 1122 4.30 -15.54 2.93
CA ARG A 1122 5.69 -15.22 2.60
C ARG A 1122 6.63 -16.17 3.32
N CYS A 1123 7.58 -16.75 2.58
CA CYS A 1123 8.64 -17.54 3.19
C CYS A 1123 9.63 -16.64 3.94
N PRO A 1124 10.12 -17.04 5.14
CA PRO A 1124 11.14 -16.29 5.86
C PRO A 1124 12.43 -16.09 5.05
N LYS A 1125 13.18 -15.02 5.33
CA LYS A 1125 14.49 -14.76 4.68
C LYS A 1125 15.41 -15.98 4.81
N GLY A 1126 15.98 -16.43 3.69
CA GLY A 1126 16.79 -17.66 3.61
C GLY A 1126 16.02 -18.97 3.37
N TYR A 1127 14.70 -18.89 3.19
CA TYR A 1127 13.85 -20.01 2.74
C TYR A 1127 13.34 -19.75 1.32
N ILE A 1128 13.33 -20.80 0.49
CA ILE A 1128 12.63 -20.81 -0.80
C ILE A 1128 11.18 -21.24 -0.61
N ASP A 1129 10.32 -20.73 -1.49
CA ASP A 1129 8.96 -21.22 -1.66
C ASP A 1129 8.95 -22.57 -2.40
N CYS A 1130 8.14 -23.49 -1.90
CA CYS A 1130 7.99 -24.87 -2.35
C CYS A 1130 6.56 -25.21 -2.79
N GLY A 1131 5.68 -24.22 -2.90
CA GLY A 1131 4.26 -24.40 -3.23
C GLY A 1131 3.35 -23.89 -2.10
N PRO A 1132 2.02 -24.01 -2.26
CA PRO A 1132 1.05 -23.44 -1.32
C PRO A 1132 1.35 -23.88 0.12
N LEU A 1133 1.66 -22.88 0.95
CA LEU A 1133 2.05 -22.97 2.36
C LEU A 1133 3.35 -23.75 2.71
N MET A 1134 4.21 -24.08 1.74
CA MET A 1134 5.48 -24.80 2.03
C MET A 1134 6.72 -23.94 1.78
N CYS A 1135 7.59 -23.86 2.80
CA CYS A 1135 8.90 -23.19 2.71
C CYS A 1135 10.02 -24.15 3.14
N ALA A 1136 11.10 -24.22 2.36
CA ALA A 1136 12.29 -25.00 2.69
C ALA A 1136 13.54 -24.11 2.82
N LYS A 1137 14.44 -24.43 3.74
CA LYS A 1137 15.68 -23.67 3.97
C LYS A 1137 16.68 -23.92 2.82
N GLY A 1138 17.44 -22.89 2.42
CA GLY A 1138 18.51 -23.01 1.41
C GLY A 1138 18.03 -22.76 -0.04
N SER A 1139 18.97 -22.77 -0.99
CA SER A 1139 18.79 -22.16 -2.32
C SER A 1139 18.29 -23.08 -3.44
N SER A 1140 18.32 -24.41 -3.28
CA SER A 1140 18.01 -25.36 -4.36
C SER A 1140 16.59 -25.91 -4.27
N ARG A 1141 15.88 -26.03 -5.42
CA ARG A 1141 14.53 -26.63 -5.47
C ARG A 1141 14.46 -28.06 -4.91
N TRP A 1142 15.58 -28.79 -4.90
CA TRP A 1142 15.69 -30.09 -4.24
C TRP A 1142 15.31 -30.07 -2.75
N ASN A 1143 15.52 -28.94 -2.06
CA ASN A 1143 15.13 -28.81 -0.65
C ASN A 1143 13.61 -28.82 -0.43
N CYS A 1144 12.81 -28.57 -1.47
CA CYS A 1144 11.34 -28.71 -1.44
C CYS A 1144 10.87 -30.17 -1.51
N ALA A 1145 11.64 -31.04 -2.18
CA ALA A 1145 11.35 -32.47 -2.26
C ALA A 1145 11.69 -33.19 -0.94
N ASN A 1146 12.76 -32.76 -0.25
CA ASN A 1146 13.19 -33.36 1.01
C ASN A 1146 12.19 -33.05 2.15
N PRO A 1147 11.49 -34.07 2.72
CA PRO A 1147 10.51 -33.84 3.79
C PRO A 1147 11.13 -33.32 5.09
N PHE A 1148 12.41 -33.61 5.35
CA PHE A 1148 13.08 -33.20 6.59
C PHE A 1148 13.41 -31.69 6.62
N ASN A 1149 13.49 -31.02 5.46
CA ASN A 1149 13.69 -29.57 5.36
C ASN A 1149 12.41 -28.75 5.56
N LYS A 1150 11.23 -29.39 5.65
CA LYS A 1150 9.91 -28.75 5.81
C LYS A 1150 9.62 -28.43 7.29
N ARG A 1151 10.32 -27.44 7.87
CA ARG A 1151 10.25 -27.14 9.32
C ARG A 1151 10.03 -25.68 9.71
N LYS A 1152 9.59 -24.81 8.81
CA LYS A 1152 9.06 -23.50 9.20
C LYS A 1152 7.80 -23.20 8.39
N GLN A 1153 6.68 -23.01 9.10
CA GLN A 1153 5.47 -22.47 8.48
C GLN A 1153 5.82 -21.10 7.88
N PRO A 1154 5.28 -20.73 6.71
CA PRO A 1154 5.39 -19.37 6.20
C PRO A 1154 4.77 -18.38 7.19
N SER A 1155 5.20 -17.13 7.13
CA SER A 1155 4.37 -16.05 7.67
C SER A 1155 3.11 -15.99 6.83
N THR A 1156 1.95 -16.25 7.42
CA THR A 1156 0.63 -16.11 6.81
C THR A 1156 -0.09 -14.87 7.36
N MET A 1157 -0.98 -14.31 6.56
CA MET A 1157 -1.95 -13.29 6.96
C MET A 1157 -3.18 -13.40 6.04
N GLY A 1158 -4.37 -13.06 6.53
CA GLY A 1158 -5.56 -13.00 5.68
C GLY A 1158 -5.45 -11.91 4.61
N TYR A 1159 -6.35 -11.91 3.63
CA TYR A 1159 -6.40 -10.82 2.63
C TYR A 1159 -6.79 -9.47 3.27
N ALA A 1160 -7.39 -9.46 4.46
CA ALA A 1160 -7.74 -8.27 5.24
C ALA A 1160 -6.56 -7.58 5.95
N TYR A 1161 -5.38 -7.56 5.33
CA TYR A 1161 -4.18 -6.89 5.86
C TYR A 1161 -4.34 -5.36 5.87
N MET A 1162 -3.64 -4.66 6.77
CA MET A 1162 -3.68 -3.19 6.82
C MET A 1162 -2.95 -2.58 5.61
N LEU A 1163 -3.56 -1.63 4.90
CA LEU A 1163 -2.88 -0.97 3.77
C LEU A 1163 -1.84 0.04 4.27
N PRO A 1164 -0.57 -0.06 3.83
CA PRO A 1164 0.52 0.81 4.27
C PRO A 1164 0.26 2.28 3.88
N ALA A 1165 0.85 3.20 4.65
CA ALA A 1165 0.89 4.64 4.37
C ALA A 1165 2.06 5.03 3.42
N SER A 1166 2.53 4.07 2.64
CA SER A 1166 3.71 4.14 1.78
C SER A 1166 3.62 3.06 0.69
N ASP A 1167 4.41 3.21 -0.38
CA ASP A 1167 4.33 2.31 -1.55
C ASP A 1167 4.89 0.91 -1.31
N GLN A 1168 5.62 0.72 -0.21
CA GLN A 1168 6.23 -0.54 0.18
C GLN A 1168 5.15 -1.62 0.34
N GLY A 1169 5.13 -2.57 -0.60
CA GLY A 1169 4.14 -3.64 -0.63
C GLY A 1169 2.92 -3.37 -1.52
N LEU A 1170 2.76 -2.18 -2.11
CA LEU A 1170 1.77 -1.91 -3.17
C LEU A 1170 2.41 -1.91 -4.57
N LEU A 1171 3.64 -1.40 -4.66
CA LEU A 1171 4.45 -1.37 -5.87
C LEU A 1171 5.72 -2.23 -5.73
N TYR A 1172 6.37 -2.52 -6.85
CA TYR A 1172 7.76 -3.00 -6.81
C TYR A 1172 8.66 -1.83 -6.37
N ASP A 1173 9.41 -2.05 -5.29
CA ASP A 1173 10.59 -1.26 -4.93
C ASP A 1173 11.72 -1.48 -5.96
#